data_AF-A0A2T3KIX1-F1
#
_entry.id   AF-A0A2T3KIX1-F1
#
_cell.length_a   1.000
_cell.length_b   1.000
_cell.length_c   1.000
_cell.angle_alpha   90.00
_cell.angle_beta   90.00
_cell.angle_gamma   90.00
#
_symmetry.space_group_name_H-M   'P 1'
#
loop_
_entity.id
_entity.type
_entity.pdbx_description
1 polymer ?
#
loop_
_entity_poly.entity_id
_entity_poly.type
_entity_poly.pdbx_seq_one_letter_code
_entity_poly.pdbx_strand_id
1 'polypeptide(L)'
;MQLPEYIENAEIIKYQAPTVDRPDRFPFNLMEPQMFERFCCDLVNYIMSYKLHCSIFNVLPIGTIGQKQYGADIFVENNERAKTTYSLYEVKRVKNYNVSDYKKTVSRFLDNYEKWALPIDKFTLLVAEDISAETIVLWKQEAKKLSKIKIEYEIVPISQLNIWVRDFPELIYKYFHEAWVESFWGEAALWHIKKYGIFRFEESASWVGYVNIEKEIYEDFFSYKNSHVRIQGFLPSKSKNSLNCIVEFRNGKFSHVMTTLNGKQLLERYFIGCEIPMEESEHPYLIKNVTNECDTFFCDIGNSRILLSEEEVLAFQGAMQFFKKEYISRISLVEAVWCSSNFSTYTYRGVDIPLLSINRNLWGAIKSFARENDVFETDGLWSIFDSGSDWLKVYTKSISKKMEMGYHVFIKPNTKVSLHSNYTVPDDEVVLVWSPPSEFLVNTFNQNIGPRYYWDAKTSHDWLINELIPTVLEWKHKDKTRNQQGLFRNSINRFLNLQQSKRSKFCRGTYKPENYLDSFYREDLSKKLDIASSIKDALRIIDELQKFFAGTKSLYVCKNSYKALYFNLAELMVKTDMNKSNFHYVKSNLNYLVATDYQSLIISIREFVLEVKNGCTNTFQLDCLLRCYQSCLQDENCHINTVEIKAMLLDLSPVFELMNERRLLERQLEKL
;
A
#
# COMPACT_ATOMS: atom_id res chain seq x y z
N MET A 1 3.63 -37.49 -6.95
CA MET A 1 4.08 -38.82 -7.44
C MET A 1 5.18 -39.30 -6.52
N GLN A 2 5.09 -40.52 -5.99
CA GLN A 2 6.19 -41.18 -5.26
C GLN A 2 6.92 -42.09 -6.26
N LEU A 3 8.21 -41.88 -6.47
CA LEU A 3 9.04 -42.70 -7.36
C LEU A 3 9.55 -43.94 -6.59
N PRO A 4 9.89 -45.05 -7.25
CA PRO A 4 10.54 -46.18 -6.60
C PRO A 4 11.99 -45.79 -6.34
N GLU A 5 12.57 -46.30 -5.26
CA GLU A 5 13.89 -45.89 -4.75
C GLU A 5 15.00 -45.91 -5.83
N TYR A 6 14.99 -46.88 -6.75
CA TYR A 6 15.99 -46.99 -7.82
C TYR A 6 15.86 -45.91 -8.91
N ILE A 7 14.66 -45.37 -9.12
CA ILE A 7 14.42 -44.25 -10.05
C ILE A 7 14.64 -42.92 -9.31
N GLU A 8 14.21 -42.83 -8.05
CA GLU A 8 14.35 -41.62 -7.24
C GLU A 8 15.83 -41.26 -7.00
N ASN A 9 16.65 -42.29 -6.77
CA ASN A 9 18.10 -42.16 -6.56
C ASN A 9 18.91 -42.16 -7.87
N ALA A 10 18.26 -42.22 -9.04
CA ALA A 10 18.98 -42.15 -10.31
C ALA A 10 19.69 -40.79 -10.43
N GLU A 11 21.00 -40.83 -10.60
CA GLU A 11 21.83 -39.63 -10.76
C GLU A 11 21.43 -38.86 -12.02
N ILE A 12 21.13 -37.57 -11.86
CA ILE A 12 20.76 -36.69 -12.98
C ILE A 12 22.01 -35.96 -13.43
N ILE A 13 22.56 -36.39 -14.58
CA ILE A 13 23.75 -35.76 -15.15
C ILE A 13 23.35 -34.91 -16.36
N LYS A 14 23.50 -33.59 -16.23
CA LYS A 14 23.15 -32.62 -17.27
C LYS A 14 24.28 -32.50 -18.29
N TYR A 15 24.25 -33.31 -19.34
CA TYR A 15 25.23 -33.24 -20.42
C TYR A 15 24.80 -32.25 -21.53
N GLN A 16 25.78 -31.48 -22.03
CA GLN A 16 25.78 -30.73 -23.29
C GLN A 16 24.77 -29.57 -23.46
N ALA A 17 25.31 -28.40 -23.77
CA ALA A 17 24.55 -27.25 -24.28
C ALA A 17 23.97 -27.57 -25.69
N PRO A 18 22.89 -26.88 -26.12
CA PRO A 18 22.35 -27.05 -27.46
C PRO A 18 23.42 -26.81 -28.52
N THR A 19 23.41 -27.61 -29.60
CA THR A 19 24.21 -27.31 -30.78
C THR A 19 23.55 -26.21 -31.58
N VAL A 20 24.34 -25.26 -32.10
CA VAL A 20 23.85 -24.10 -32.87
C VAL A 20 22.96 -24.53 -34.05
N ASP A 21 23.27 -25.68 -34.66
CA ASP A 21 22.58 -26.16 -35.86
C ASP A 21 21.27 -26.92 -35.58
N ARG A 22 21.05 -27.40 -34.34
CA ARG A 22 19.86 -28.17 -33.94
C ARG A 22 19.46 -27.91 -32.48
N PRO A 23 19.08 -26.67 -32.13
CA PRO A 23 18.65 -26.29 -30.78
C PRO A 23 17.25 -26.83 -30.45
N ASP A 24 16.78 -27.84 -31.18
CA ASP A 24 15.43 -28.35 -31.13
C ASP A 24 15.39 -29.86 -30.85
N ARG A 25 16.57 -30.49 -30.77
CA ARG A 25 16.79 -31.92 -30.51
C ARG A 25 17.53 -32.16 -29.20
N PHE A 26 16.80 -32.64 -28.20
CA PHE A 26 17.38 -33.03 -26.93
C PHE A 26 18.14 -34.37 -27.03
N PRO A 27 19.26 -34.53 -26.32
CA PRO A 27 20.11 -35.73 -26.38
C PRO A 27 19.56 -36.90 -25.53
N PHE A 28 18.30 -37.29 -25.73
CA PHE A 28 17.64 -38.38 -24.99
C PHE A 28 18.40 -39.71 -25.07
N ASN A 29 19.03 -39.97 -26.21
CA ASN A 29 19.85 -41.16 -26.47
C ASN A 29 21.16 -41.20 -25.67
N LEU A 30 21.61 -40.05 -25.13
CA LEU A 30 22.81 -39.96 -24.28
C LEU A 30 22.48 -40.14 -22.79
N MET A 31 21.22 -39.97 -22.37
CA MET A 31 20.81 -40.22 -20.98
C MET A 31 21.06 -41.67 -20.59
N GLU A 32 21.46 -41.91 -19.34
CA GLU A 32 21.47 -43.27 -18.80
C GLU A 32 20.04 -43.85 -18.78
N PRO A 33 19.84 -45.17 -18.97
CA PRO A 33 18.51 -45.76 -19.08
C PRO A 33 17.58 -45.41 -17.91
N GLN A 34 18.09 -45.43 -16.67
CA GLN A 34 17.33 -45.08 -15.47
C GLN A 34 16.96 -43.59 -15.42
N MET A 35 17.86 -42.72 -15.88
CA MET A 35 17.60 -41.28 -16.01
C MET A 35 16.53 -41.01 -17.07
N PHE A 36 16.54 -41.74 -18.20
CA PHE A 36 15.53 -41.61 -19.24
C PHE A 36 14.15 -42.12 -18.78
N GLU A 37 14.11 -43.21 -18.01
CA GLU A 37 12.89 -43.72 -17.37
C GLU A 37 12.32 -42.69 -16.39
N ARG A 38 13.17 -42.12 -15.54
CA ARG A 38 12.79 -41.03 -14.63
C ARG A 38 12.26 -39.81 -15.37
N PHE A 39 12.94 -39.38 -16.43
CA PHE A 39 12.51 -38.29 -17.29
C PHE A 39 11.11 -38.55 -17.87
N CYS A 40 10.88 -39.76 -18.40
CA CYS A 40 9.59 -40.13 -18.96
C CYS A 40 8.47 -40.17 -17.90
N CYS A 41 8.77 -40.64 -16.68
CA CYS A 41 7.84 -40.61 -15.55
C CYS A 41 7.41 -39.18 -15.23
N ASP A 42 8.39 -38.28 -15.08
CA ASP A 42 8.12 -36.87 -14.82
C ASP A 42 7.33 -36.24 -15.98
N LEU A 43 7.74 -36.47 -17.24
CA LEU A 43 7.05 -35.93 -18.42
C LEU A 43 5.58 -36.40 -18.48
N VAL A 44 5.31 -37.69 -18.31
CA VAL A 44 3.95 -38.22 -18.31
C VAL A 44 3.14 -37.61 -17.16
N ASN A 45 3.72 -37.52 -15.95
CA ASN A 45 3.07 -36.88 -14.81
C ASN A 45 2.71 -35.41 -15.08
N TYR A 46 3.60 -34.64 -15.72
CA TYR A 46 3.35 -33.24 -16.11
C TYR A 46 2.28 -33.12 -17.21
N ILE A 47 2.29 -34.01 -18.22
CA ILE A 47 1.27 -34.02 -19.27
C ILE A 47 -0.12 -34.32 -18.68
N MET A 48 -0.20 -35.30 -17.76
CA MET A 48 -1.47 -35.72 -17.16
C MET A 48 -2.02 -34.70 -16.18
N SER A 49 -1.17 -34.05 -15.39
CA SER A 49 -1.59 -32.95 -14.50
C SER A 49 -2.10 -31.73 -15.27
N TYR A 50 -1.64 -31.53 -16.50
CA TYR A 50 -2.01 -30.40 -17.36
C TYR A 50 -3.27 -30.64 -18.20
N LYS A 51 -3.43 -31.83 -18.79
CA LYS A 51 -4.50 -32.09 -19.79
C LYS A 51 -5.87 -32.42 -19.20
N LEU A 52 -5.98 -32.81 -17.94
CA LEU A 52 -7.23 -33.31 -17.36
C LEU A 52 -7.57 -32.56 -16.06
N HIS A 53 -8.40 -31.52 -16.16
CA HIS A 53 -8.96 -30.78 -15.02
C HIS A 53 -9.91 -31.59 -14.10
N CYS A 54 -9.94 -32.93 -14.20
CA CYS A 54 -10.86 -33.78 -13.45
C CYS A 54 -10.23 -35.11 -13.07
N SER A 55 -10.60 -35.57 -11.86
CA SER A 55 -10.42 -36.90 -11.24
C SER A 55 -9.00 -37.31 -10.85
N ILE A 56 -8.87 -37.95 -9.69
CA ILE A 56 -7.60 -38.34 -9.06
C ILE A 56 -6.81 -39.25 -10.01
N PHE A 57 -5.62 -38.81 -10.43
CA PHE A 57 -4.65 -39.60 -11.19
C PHE A 57 -3.52 -40.05 -10.28
N ASN A 58 -3.23 -41.35 -10.29
CA ASN A 58 -2.01 -41.89 -9.74
C ASN A 58 -1.09 -42.29 -10.90
N VAL A 59 0.05 -41.61 -11.01
CA VAL A 59 1.17 -42.08 -11.85
C VAL A 59 2.06 -42.93 -10.95
N LEU A 60 2.08 -44.23 -11.20
CA LEU A 60 2.83 -45.23 -10.45
C LEU A 60 3.92 -45.81 -11.35
N PRO A 61 5.18 -45.41 -11.21
CA PRO A 61 6.29 -46.15 -11.81
C PRO A 61 6.34 -47.59 -11.27
N ILE A 62 6.61 -48.56 -12.15
CA ILE A 62 6.50 -49.99 -11.84
C ILE A 62 7.88 -50.59 -11.62
N GLY A 63 8.11 -51.15 -10.43
CA GLY A 63 9.20 -52.11 -10.18
C GLY A 63 10.07 -51.79 -8.97
N THR A 64 10.85 -52.78 -8.56
CA THR A 64 12.08 -52.65 -7.77
C THR A 64 13.18 -53.41 -8.52
N ILE A 65 14.46 -53.13 -8.25
CA ILE A 65 15.58 -53.80 -8.94
C ILE A 65 15.40 -55.32 -8.89
N GLY A 66 15.25 -55.95 -10.05
CA GLY A 66 15.14 -57.42 -10.19
C GLY A 66 13.73 -58.01 -10.21
N GLN A 67 12.66 -57.22 -10.11
CA GLN A 67 11.28 -57.72 -10.23
C GLN A 67 10.76 -57.74 -11.68
N LYS A 68 9.82 -58.66 -11.97
CA LYS A 68 9.16 -58.75 -13.28
C LYS A 68 8.18 -57.59 -13.45
N GLN A 69 8.50 -56.64 -14.33
CA GLN A 69 7.67 -55.45 -14.64
C GLN A 69 6.50 -55.73 -15.62
N TYR A 70 6.19 -57.01 -15.91
CA TYR A 70 5.07 -57.45 -16.76
C TYR A 70 4.88 -56.71 -18.11
N GLY A 71 5.91 -56.01 -18.59
CA GLY A 71 5.91 -55.29 -19.86
C GLY A 71 5.33 -53.87 -19.84
N ALA A 72 5.39 -53.17 -18.69
CA ALA A 72 5.20 -51.72 -18.60
C ALA A 72 6.10 -51.11 -17.51
N ASP A 73 6.57 -49.89 -17.72
CA ASP A 73 7.46 -49.15 -16.81
C ASP A 73 6.71 -48.06 -16.01
N ILE A 74 5.63 -47.51 -16.58
CA ILE A 74 4.80 -46.47 -15.93
C ILE A 74 3.34 -46.88 -16.02
N PHE A 75 2.63 -46.72 -14.90
CA PHE A 75 1.22 -46.97 -14.76
C PHE A 75 0.49 -45.66 -14.49
N VAL A 76 -0.59 -45.37 -15.22
CA VAL A 76 -1.43 -44.19 -15.01
C VAL A 76 -2.87 -44.62 -14.79
N GLU A 77 -3.40 -44.32 -13.61
CA GLU A 77 -4.81 -44.53 -13.26
C GLU A 77 -5.66 -43.34 -13.73
N ASN A 78 -6.64 -43.59 -14.61
CA ASN A 78 -7.60 -42.61 -15.10
C ASN A 78 -8.96 -42.84 -14.45
N ASN A 79 -9.58 -41.79 -13.90
CA ASN A 79 -10.86 -41.90 -13.17
C ASN A 79 -11.98 -41.09 -13.84
N GLU A 80 -12.25 -41.34 -15.12
CA GLU A 80 -13.31 -40.61 -15.83
C GLU A 80 -14.72 -41.13 -15.47
N ARG A 81 -15.61 -40.20 -15.06
CA ARG A 81 -17.08 -40.39 -15.01
C ARG A 81 -17.54 -41.75 -14.45
N ALA A 82 -17.04 -42.11 -13.27
CA ALA A 82 -17.38 -43.32 -12.51
C ALA A 82 -16.81 -44.66 -13.03
N LYS A 83 -15.84 -44.65 -13.96
CA LYS A 83 -15.10 -45.84 -14.38
C LYS A 83 -13.59 -45.60 -14.25
N THR A 84 -12.92 -46.47 -13.49
CA THR A 84 -11.46 -46.49 -13.42
C THR A 84 -10.91 -47.28 -14.60
N THR A 85 -10.03 -46.67 -15.39
CA THR A 85 -9.25 -47.32 -16.44
C THR A 85 -7.77 -47.03 -16.27
N TYR A 86 -6.92 -47.81 -16.94
CA TYR A 86 -5.48 -47.73 -16.76
C TYR A 86 -4.76 -47.58 -18.09
N SER A 87 -3.90 -46.56 -18.17
CA SER A 87 -2.94 -46.39 -19.26
C SER A 87 -1.59 -46.90 -18.82
N LEU A 88 -0.99 -47.79 -19.62
CA LEU A 88 0.36 -48.27 -19.39
C LEU A 88 1.35 -47.62 -20.35
N TYR A 89 2.53 -47.29 -19.87
CA TYR A 89 3.64 -46.81 -20.68
C TYR A 89 4.84 -47.72 -20.52
N GLU A 90 5.46 -48.05 -21.63
CA GLU A 90 6.77 -48.71 -21.69
C GLU A 90 7.80 -47.69 -22.17
N VAL A 91 8.97 -47.66 -21.52
CA VAL A 91 10.08 -46.75 -21.81
C VAL A 91 11.26 -47.54 -22.35
N LYS A 92 11.79 -47.13 -23.50
CA LYS A 92 12.91 -47.80 -24.16
C LYS A 92 13.99 -46.82 -24.59
N ARG A 93 15.09 -46.81 -23.81
CA ARG A 93 16.36 -46.19 -24.17
C ARG A 93 17.25 -47.20 -24.89
N VAL A 94 17.11 -47.31 -26.21
CA VAL A 94 17.90 -48.24 -27.04
C VAL A 94 18.46 -47.54 -28.29
N LYS A 95 19.47 -48.15 -28.92
CA LYS A 95 19.95 -47.77 -30.25
C LYS A 95 19.48 -48.83 -31.26
N ASN A 96 18.96 -48.42 -32.40
CA ASN A 96 18.38 -49.22 -33.47
C ASN A 96 17.18 -50.10 -33.05
N TYR A 97 16.16 -49.51 -32.42
CA TYR A 97 14.91 -50.19 -32.07
C TYR A 97 14.15 -50.63 -33.34
N ASN A 98 14.12 -51.94 -33.58
CA ASN A 98 13.61 -52.52 -34.83
C ASN A 98 12.27 -53.26 -34.63
N VAL A 99 11.69 -53.75 -35.73
CA VAL A 99 10.41 -54.48 -35.74
C VAL A 99 10.42 -55.76 -34.90
N SER A 100 11.56 -56.45 -34.79
CA SER A 100 11.69 -57.64 -33.95
C SER A 100 11.55 -57.29 -32.47
N ASP A 101 12.21 -56.21 -32.04
CA ASP A 101 12.16 -55.76 -30.65
C ASP A 101 10.78 -55.21 -30.29
N TYR A 102 10.12 -54.53 -31.23
CA TYR A 102 8.74 -54.10 -31.05
C TYR A 102 7.77 -55.30 -30.92
N LYS A 103 7.90 -56.32 -31.78
CA LYS A 103 7.12 -57.57 -31.67
C LYS A 103 7.29 -58.22 -30.30
N LYS A 104 8.53 -58.26 -29.77
CA LYS A 104 8.80 -58.78 -28.42
C LYS A 104 8.09 -57.95 -27.34
N THR A 105 8.09 -56.63 -27.44
CA THR A 105 7.39 -55.77 -26.48
C THR A 105 5.88 -56.02 -26.49
N VAL A 106 5.26 -56.07 -27.68
CA VAL A 106 3.82 -56.34 -27.82
C VAL A 106 3.47 -57.74 -27.32
N SER A 107 4.22 -58.76 -27.70
CA SER A 107 4.02 -60.13 -27.21
C SER A 107 4.16 -60.19 -25.69
N ARG A 108 5.19 -59.57 -25.12
CA ARG A 108 5.40 -59.55 -23.66
C ARG A 108 4.24 -58.86 -22.93
N PHE A 109 3.70 -57.77 -23.48
CA PHE A 109 2.51 -57.13 -22.90
C PHE A 109 1.30 -58.08 -22.97
N LEU A 110 1.02 -58.66 -24.14
CA LEU A 110 -0.11 -59.59 -24.34
C LEU A 110 -0.02 -60.84 -23.46
N ASP A 111 1.17 -61.45 -23.35
CA ASP A 111 1.43 -62.64 -22.54
C ASP A 111 1.23 -62.41 -21.03
N ASN A 112 1.23 -61.14 -20.61
CA ASN A 112 0.99 -60.74 -19.23
C ASN A 112 -0.31 -59.93 -19.07
N TYR A 113 -1.09 -59.71 -20.12
CA TYR A 113 -2.31 -58.89 -20.09
C TYR A 113 -3.29 -59.38 -19.03
N GLU A 114 -3.59 -60.69 -19.03
CA GLU A 114 -4.50 -61.29 -18.04
C GLU A 114 -3.97 -61.23 -16.60
N LYS A 115 -2.64 -61.17 -16.42
CA LYS A 115 -2.00 -61.10 -15.09
C LYS A 115 -2.16 -59.73 -14.44
N TRP A 116 -2.37 -58.68 -15.23
CA TRP A 116 -2.65 -57.36 -14.70
C TRP A 116 -4.01 -57.32 -13.99
N ALA A 117 -5.01 -58.08 -14.46
CA ALA A 117 -6.37 -58.12 -13.90
C ALA A 117 -7.02 -56.72 -13.72
N LEU A 118 -6.67 -55.78 -14.59
CA LEU A 118 -7.11 -54.37 -14.54
C LEU A 118 -7.72 -53.94 -15.89
N PRO A 119 -8.69 -52.99 -15.88
CA PRO A 119 -9.28 -52.43 -17.10
C PRO A 119 -8.30 -51.48 -17.82
N ILE A 120 -7.32 -52.04 -18.52
CA ILE A 120 -6.36 -51.30 -19.34
C ILE A 120 -7.03 -50.87 -20.65
N ASP A 121 -7.00 -49.58 -20.95
CA ASP A 121 -7.57 -49.00 -22.17
C ASP A 121 -6.52 -48.46 -23.14
N LYS A 122 -5.30 -48.15 -22.67
CA LYS A 122 -4.21 -47.62 -23.50
C LYS A 122 -2.85 -48.23 -23.18
N PHE A 123 -2.06 -48.51 -24.21
CA PHE A 123 -0.65 -48.89 -24.13
C PHE A 123 0.21 -47.95 -24.98
N THR A 124 1.17 -47.26 -24.36
CA THR A 124 2.03 -46.26 -25.01
C THR A 124 3.49 -46.69 -24.94
N LEU A 125 4.23 -46.59 -26.05
CA LEU A 125 5.65 -46.87 -26.09
C LEU A 125 6.46 -45.59 -26.31
N LEU A 126 7.29 -45.22 -25.33
CA LEU A 126 8.21 -44.08 -25.37
C LEU A 126 9.60 -44.58 -25.78
N VAL A 127 10.14 -44.08 -26.90
CA VAL A 127 11.43 -44.56 -27.44
C VAL A 127 12.39 -43.40 -27.66
N ALA A 128 13.63 -43.56 -27.17
CA ALA A 128 14.71 -42.59 -27.35
C ALA A 128 15.35 -42.61 -28.76
N GLU A 129 14.57 -42.89 -29.81
CA GLU A 129 15.06 -43.03 -31.18
C GLU A 129 14.01 -42.56 -32.22
N ASP A 130 14.50 -42.10 -33.38
CA ASP A 130 13.66 -41.80 -34.54
C ASP A 130 13.30 -43.09 -35.27
N ILE A 131 12.02 -43.22 -35.66
CA ILE A 131 11.50 -44.41 -36.33
C ILE A 131 11.20 -44.05 -37.79
N SER A 132 11.68 -44.87 -38.74
CA SER A 132 11.38 -44.67 -40.15
C SER A 132 9.90 -44.90 -40.47
N ALA A 133 9.38 -44.22 -41.50
CA ALA A 133 7.98 -44.37 -41.93
C ALA A 133 7.61 -45.83 -42.26
N GLU A 134 8.52 -46.57 -42.90
CA GLU A 134 8.35 -48.00 -43.21
C GLU A 134 8.19 -48.84 -41.94
N THR A 135 9.00 -48.54 -40.93
CA THR A 135 8.96 -49.23 -39.63
C THR A 135 7.66 -48.91 -38.88
N ILE A 136 7.18 -47.66 -38.92
CA ILE A 136 5.91 -47.24 -38.33
C ILE A 136 4.73 -48.04 -38.94
N VAL A 137 4.72 -48.26 -40.25
CA VAL A 137 3.66 -49.05 -40.91
C VAL A 137 3.65 -50.48 -40.39
N LEU A 138 4.82 -51.12 -40.30
CA LEU A 138 4.94 -52.48 -39.78
C LEU A 138 4.53 -52.56 -38.30
N TRP A 139 4.87 -51.55 -37.51
CA TRP A 139 4.48 -51.49 -36.11
C TRP A 139 2.98 -51.26 -35.94
N LYS A 140 2.35 -50.42 -36.78
CA LYS A 140 0.89 -50.26 -36.80
C LYS A 140 0.16 -51.55 -37.19
N GLN A 141 0.72 -52.35 -38.09
CA GLN A 141 0.15 -53.66 -38.42
C GLN A 141 0.17 -54.62 -37.23
N GLU A 142 1.29 -54.66 -36.51
CA GLU A 142 1.45 -55.50 -35.32
C GLU A 142 0.59 -54.99 -34.15
N ALA A 143 0.45 -53.67 -33.98
CA ALA A 143 -0.41 -53.03 -33.00
C ALA A 143 -1.89 -53.40 -33.14
N LYS A 144 -2.35 -53.82 -34.34
CA LYS A 144 -3.72 -54.33 -34.53
C LYS A 144 -4.06 -55.50 -33.59
N LYS A 145 -3.05 -56.22 -33.08
CA LYS A 145 -3.25 -57.26 -32.05
C LYS A 145 -3.81 -56.68 -30.75
N LEU A 146 -3.39 -55.47 -30.36
CA LEU A 146 -3.89 -54.75 -29.18
C LEU A 146 -5.32 -54.23 -29.41
N SER A 147 -5.60 -53.73 -30.61
CA SER A 147 -6.95 -53.24 -30.95
C SER A 147 -8.02 -54.34 -30.91
N LYS A 148 -7.65 -55.62 -31.15
CA LYS A 148 -8.57 -56.77 -31.03
C LYS A 148 -9.11 -56.96 -29.60
N ILE A 149 -8.36 -56.53 -28.58
CA ILE A 149 -8.77 -56.54 -27.18
C ILE A 149 -9.19 -55.15 -26.67
N LYS A 150 -9.50 -54.22 -27.60
CA LYS A 150 -9.97 -52.86 -27.33
C LYS A 150 -8.98 -51.96 -26.57
N ILE A 151 -7.69 -52.17 -26.78
CA ILE A 151 -6.63 -51.31 -26.23
C ILE A 151 -6.16 -50.32 -27.30
N GLU A 152 -6.20 -49.03 -26.99
CA GLU A 152 -5.61 -47.97 -27.78
C GLU A 152 -4.07 -48.06 -27.69
N TYR A 153 -3.40 -47.77 -28.79
CA TYR A 153 -1.96 -47.90 -28.88
C TYR A 153 -1.31 -46.67 -29.49
N GLU A 154 -0.24 -46.18 -28.86
CA GLU A 154 0.52 -45.01 -29.29
C GLU A 154 2.04 -45.25 -29.22
N ILE A 155 2.77 -44.72 -30.21
CA ILE A 155 4.24 -44.74 -30.26
C ILE A 155 4.73 -43.31 -30.23
N VAL A 156 5.64 -43.02 -29.31
CA VAL A 156 6.19 -41.69 -29.10
C VAL A 156 7.69 -41.77 -29.37
N PRO A 157 8.13 -41.55 -30.64
CA PRO A 157 9.55 -41.46 -30.99
C PRO A 157 10.20 -40.21 -30.41
N ILE A 158 11.52 -40.11 -30.55
CA ILE A 158 12.31 -38.97 -30.09
C ILE A 158 11.81 -37.63 -30.67
N SER A 159 11.37 -37.61 -31.93
CA SER A 159 10.76 -36.44 -32.57
C SER A 159 9.51 -35.95 -31.85
N GLN A 160 8.67 -36.88 -31.37
CA GLN A 160 7.47 -36.52 -30.61
C GLN A 160 7.80 -36.16 -29.15
N LEU A 161 8.78 -36.83 -28.53
CA LEU A 161 9.28 -36.47 -27.19
C LEU A 161 9.86 -35.05 -27.17
N ASN A 162 10.61 -34.67 -28.22
CA ASN A 162 11.13 -33.31 -28.39
C ASN A 162 10.01 -32.26 -28.45
N ILE A 163 8.83 -32.61 -28.99
CA ILE A 163 7.67 -31.71 -29.00
C ILE A 163 7.04 -31.66 -27.62
N TRP A 164 6.79 -32.80 -26.99
CA TRP A 164 6.12 -32.85 -25.69
C TRP A 164 6.88 -32.11 -24.59
N VAL A 165 8.21 -32.21 -24.58
CA VAL A 165 9.01 -31.58 -23.52
C VAL A 165 9.10 -30.04 -23.66
N ARG A 166 8.83 -29.49 -24.86
CA ARG A 166 8.84 -28.03 -25.11
C ARG A 166 7.70 -27.28 -24.45
N ASP A 167 6.77 -27.95 -23.79
CA ASP A 167 5.75 -27.28 -22.99
C ASP A 167 6.18 -27.14 -21.51
N PHE A 168 7.34 -27.69 -21.13
CA PHE A 168 7.77 -27.85 -19.74
C PHE A 168 9.24 -27.40 -19.53
N PRO A 169 9.53 -26.08 -19.49
CA PRO A 169 10.88 -25.55 -19.29
C PRO A 169 11.54 -26.06 -18.00
N GLU A 170 10.76 -26.31 -16.96
CA GLU A 170 11.21 -26.85 -15.68
C GLU A 170 11.75 -28.28 -15.78
N LEU A 171 11.16 -29.13 -16.63
CA LEU A 171 11.71 -30.46 -16.93
C LEU A 171 13.00 -30.35 -17.73
N ILE A 172 13.07 -29.39 -18.64
CA ILE A 172 14.28 -29.17 -19.43
C ILE A 172 15.42 -28.73 -18.54
N TYR A 173 15.18 -27.76 -17.65
CA TYR A 173 16.17 -27.33 -16.66
C TYR A 173 16.60 -28.48 -15.74
N LYS A 174 15.68 -29.37 -15.37
CA LYS A 174 15.98 -30.51 -14.49
C LYS A 174 16.91 -31.53 -15.15
N TYR A 175 16.66 -31.91 -16.40
CA TYR A 175 17.34 -33.04 -17.05
C TYR A 175 18.42 -32.65 -18.08
N PHE A 176 18.43 -31.41 -18.55
CA PHE A 176 19.35 -30.94 -19.60
C PHE A 176 20.12 -29.69 -19.17
N HIS A 177 21.09 -29.28 -19.98
CA HIS A 177 21.86 -28.07 -19.75
C HIS A 177 20.98 -26.80 -19.81
N GLU A 178 21.23 -25.84 -18.93
CA GLU A 178 20.40 -24.65 -18.75
C GLU A 178 20.27 -23.75 -19.98
N ALA A 179 21.29 -23.73 -20.85
CA ALA A 179 21.28 -23.04 -22.13
C ALA A 179 20.11 -23.44 -23.06
N TRP A 180 19.52 -24.64 -22.86
CA TRP A 180 18.29 -25.02 -23.57
C TRP A 180 17.09 -24.19 -23.12
N VAL A 181 16.98 -23.87 -21.82
CA VAL A 181 15.91 -23.02 -21.29
C VAL A 181 16.05 -21.60 -21.84
N GLU A 182 17.26 -21.07 -21.78
CA GLU A 182 17.57 -19.74 -22.32
C GLU A 182 17.30 -19.66 -23.83
N SER A 183 17.66 -20.69 -24.60
CA SER A 183 17.45 -20.70 -26.05
C SER A 183 15.97 -20.70 -26.46
N PHE A 184 15.09 -21.33 -25.68
CA PHE A 184 13.66 -21.45 -26.03
C PHE A 184 12.78 -20.40 -25.36
N TRP A 185 13.10 -19.99 -24.13
CA TRP A 185 12.27 -19.10 -23.31
C TRP A 185 12.99 -17.82 -22.85
N GLY A 186 14.27 -17.64 -23.21
CA GLY A 186 15.06 -16.46 -22.88
C GLY A 186 15.65 -16.46 -21.47
N GLU A 187 16.50 -15.47 -21.21
CA GLU A 187 17.21 -15.29 -19.93
C GLU A 187 16.25 -15.14 -18.74
N ALA A 188 15.09 -14.52 -18.94
CA ALA A 188 14.10 -14.29 -17.88
C ALA A 188 13.56 -15.61 -17.30
N ALA A 189 13.25 -16.58 -18.16
CA ALA A 189 12.78 -17.89 -17.73
C ALA A 189 13.88 -18.68 -17.00
N LEU A 190 15.13 -18.59 -17.47
CA LEU A 190 16.26 -19.22 -16.81
C LEU A 190 16.54 -18.62 -15.43
N TRP A 191 16.57 -17.28 -15.34
CA TRP A 191 16.73 -16.56 -14.08
C TRP A 191 15.66 -16.96 -13.07
N HIS A 192 14.42 -17.08 -13.55
CA HIS A 192 13.29 -17.46 -12.73
C HIS A 192 13.45 -18.86 -12.12
N ILE A 193 13.71 -19.88 -12.94
CA ILE A 193 13.89 -21.25 -12.47
C ILE A 193 15.08 -21.35 -11.51
N LYS A 194 16.17 -20.62 -11.78
CA LYS A 194 17.33 -20.53 -10.88
C LYS A 194 16.97 -19.93 -9.53
N LYS A 195 16.16 -18.87 -9.51
CA LYS A 195 15.84 -18.12 -8.29
C LYS A 195 14.76 -18.78 -7.44
N TYR A 196 13.72 -19.33 -8.07
CA TYR A 196 12.53 -19.82 -7.36
C TYR A 196 12.42 -21.34 -7.32
N GLY A 197 13.21 -22.06 -8.12
CA GLY A 197 13.20 -23.51 -8.24
C GLY A 197 12.41 -24.01 -9.44
N ILE A 198 12.27 -25.35 -9.53
CA ILE A 198 11.53 -26.06 -10.59
C ILE A 198 10.03 -25.90 -10.32
N PHE A 199 9.53 -24.68 -10.49
CA PHE A 199 8.11 -24.33 -10.49
C PHE A 199 7.74 -23.84 -11.88
N ARG A 200 6.49 -24.11 -12.28
CA ARG A 200 5.98 -23.65 -13.57
C ARG A 200 5.89 -22.13 -13.56
N PHE A 201 6.73 -21.48 -14.36
CA PHE A 201 6.65 -20.04 -14.57
C PHE A 201 5.74 -19.76 -15.77
N GLU A 202 4.48 -19.44 -15.49
CA GLU A 202 3.67 -18.68 -16.42
C GLU A 202 3.88 -17.20 -16.09
N GLU A 203 4.62 -16.50 -16.95
CA GLU A 203 4.75 -15.06 -16.84
C GLU A 203 3.37 -14.44 -17.09
N SER A 204 2.86 -13.71 -16.10
CA SER A 204 1.57 -13.05 -16.26
C SER A 204 1.60 -12.08 -17.44
N ALA A 205 0.49 -11.98 -18.17
CA ALA A 205 0.39 -11.14 -19.37
C ALA A 205 0.78 -9.67 -19.12
N SER A 206 0.67 -9.22 -17.86
CA SER A 206 1.11 -7.91 -17.39
C SER A 206 2.62 -7.69 -17.48
N TRP A 207 3.42 -8.76 -17.52
CA TRP A 207 4.88 -8.74 -17.51
C TRP A 207 5.51 -8.99 -18.87
N VAL A 208 4.72 -9.47 -19.84
CA VAL A 208 5.19 -9.73 -21.21
C VAL A 208 5.78 -8.45 -21.79
N GLY A 209 7.03 -8.54 -22.26
CA GLY A 209 7.75 -7.41 -22.85
C GLY A 209 8.30 -6.38 -21.84
N TYR A 210 8.27 -6.66 -20.54
CA TYR A 210 8.91 -5.80 -19.54
C TYR A 210 10.42 -5.77 -19.72
N VAL A 211 10.99 -4.57 -19.85
CA VAL A 211 12.45 -4.37 -19.95
C VAL A 211 12.97 -3.47 -18.82
N ASN A 212 12.30 -2.35 -18.56
CA ASN A 212 12.71 -1.33 -17.60
C ASN A 212 11.51 -0.84 -16.79
N ILE A 213 11.77 -0.05 -15.74
CA ILE A 213 10.73 0.52 -14.88
C ILE A 213 9.71 1.30 -15.73
N GLU A 214 8.43 0.95 -15.59
CA GLU A 214 7.30 1.61 -16.24
C GLU A 214 6.54 2.44 -15.20
N LYS A 215 6.17 3.66 -15.56
CA LYS A 215 5.40 4.58 -14.71
C LYS A 215 4.33 5.26 -15.54
N GLU A 216 3.10 5.23 -15.06
CA GLU A 216 1.96 5.86 -15.72
C GLU A 216 1.07 6.50 -14.65
N ILE A 217 0.81 7.79 -14.83
CA ILE A 217 -0.13 8.54 -13.99
C ILE A 217 -1.04 9.29 -14.96
N TYR A 218 -2.32 8.95 -14.94
CA TYR A 218 -3.34 9.58 -15.77
C TYR A 218 -4.55 9.89 -14.92
N GLU A 219 -4.96 11.16 -14.86
CA GLU A 219 -6.03 11.62 -13.98
C GLU A 219 -5.83 11.16 -12.52
N ASP A 220 -6.70 10.28 -12.01
CA ASP A 220 -6.60 9.68 -10.67
C ASP A 220 -5.97 8.27 -10.70
N PHE A 221 -5.71 7.70 -11.88
CA PHE A 221 -5.07 6.39 -12.02
C PHE A 221 -3.55 6.49 -11.82
N PHE A 222 -3.01 5.49 -11.12
CA PHE A 222 -1.60 5.30 -10.87
C PHE A 222 -1.19 3.88 -11.24
N SER A 223 -0.09 3.75 -11.98
CA SER A 223 0.54 2.46 -12.29
C SER A 223 2.05 2.60 -12.20
N TYR A 224 2.66 1.70 -11.45
CA TYR A 224 4.11 1.60 -11.29
C TYR A 224 4.53 0.14 -11.38
N LYS A 225 5.54 -0.15 -12.20
CA LYS A 225 6.04 -1.50 -12.43
C LYS A 225 7.55 -1.49 -12.46
N ASN A 226 8.18 -2.26 -11.58
CA ASN A 226 9.64 -2.50 -11.54
C ASN A 226 9.94 -3.99 -11.78
N SER A 227 11.18 -4.44 -11.60
CA SER A 227 11.59 -5.81 -11.92
C SER A 227 10.88 -6.92 -11.14
N HIS A 228 10.27 -6.60 -9.99
CA HIS A 228 9.67 -7.59 -9.07
C HIS A 228 8.22 -7.29 -8.70
N VAL A 229 7.76 -6.04 -8.81
CA VAL A 229 6.46 -5.60 -8.30
C VAL A 229 5.79 -4.67 -9.29
N ARG A 230 4.49 -4.88 -9.47
CA ARG A 230 3.57 -3.96 -10.12
C ARG A 230 2.52 -3.51 -9.11
N ILE A 231 2.32 -2.19 -9.02
CA ILE A 231 1.27 -1.55 -8.23
C ILE A 231 0.37 -0.78 -9.19
N GLN A 232 -0.93 -1.02 -9.12
CA GLN A 232 -1.94 -0.23 -9.84
C GLN A 232 -3.00 0.25 -8.87
N GLY A 233 -3.37 1.52 -8.89
CA GLY A 233 -4.31 2.05 -7.91
C GLY A 233 -4.89 3.39 -8.29
N PHE A 234 -5.60 3.98 -7.34
CA PHE A 234 -6.22 5.28 -7.48
C PHE A 234 -5.69 6.27 -6.45
N LEU A 235 -5.37 7.46 -6.92
CA LEU A 235 -4.95 8.63 -6.17
C LEU A 235 -6.17 9.53 -5.87
N PRO A 236 -6.11 10.39 -4.85
CA PRO A 236 -7.20 11.30 -4.53
C PRO A 236 -7.36 12.40 -5.59
N SER A 237 -8.56 12.96 -5.68
CA SER A 237 -8.91 14.10 -6.52
C SER A 237 -9.80 15.08 -5.76
N LYS A 238 -10.10 16.23 -6.38
CA LYS A 238 -11.03 17.22 -5.80
C LYS A 238 -12.45 16.68 -5.63
N SER A 239 -12.86 15.68 -6.41
CA SER A 239 -14.20 15.10 -6.33
C SER A 239 -14.26 13.83 -5.50
N LYS A 240 -13.12 13.11 -5.37
CA LYS A 240 -13.09 11.78 -4.79
C LYS A 240 -11.81 11.55 -3.99
N ASN A 241 -11.97 11.21 -2.71
CA ASN A 241 -10.84 10.82 -1.85
C ASN A 241 -10.48 9.33 -2.03
N SER A 242 -10.10 8.94 -3.26
CA SER A 242 -9.73 7.55 -3.57
C SER A 242 -8.35 7.22 -2.98
N LEU A 243 -8.25 6.07 -2.31
CA LEU A 243 -6.97 5.44 -2.02
C LEU A 243 -7.17 3.92 -1.92
N ASN A 244 -6.67 3.20 -2.91
CA ASN A 244 -6.57 1.74 -2.93
C ASN A 244 -5.62 1.33 -4.05
N CYS A 245 -5.10 0.11 -3.97
CA CYS A 245 -4.30 -0.47 -5.06
C CYS A 245 -4.41 -1.98 -5.14
N ILE A 246 -3.96 -2.51 -6.26
CA ILE A 246 -3.67 -3.91 -6.52
C ILE A 246 -2.15 -4.02 -6.59
N VAL A 247 -1.61 -5.03 -5.91
CA VAL A 247 -0.21 -5.41 -5.95
C VAL A 247 -0.08 -6.77 -6.61
N GLU A 248 0.80 -6.84 -7.60
CA GLU A 248 1.19 -8.06 -8.31
C GLU A 248 2.71 -8.23 -8.18
N PHE A 249 3.15 -9.41 -7.77
CA PHE A 249 4.57 -9.74 -7.71
C PHE A 249 4.97 -10.58 -8.92
N ARG A 250 6.14 -10.31 -9.49
CA ARG A 250 6.78 -11.11 -10.53
C ARG A 250 7.53 -12.29 -9.89
N ASN A 251 6.77 -13.22 -9.30
CA ASN A 251 7.31 -14.38 -8.60
C ASN A 251 6.52 -15.64 -9.00
N GLY A 252 7.20 -16.72 -9.38
CA GLY A 252 6.51 -17.90 -9.92
C GLY A 252 6.00 -18.88 -8.89
N LYS A 253 6.34 -18.71 -7.60
CA LYS A 253 5.68 -19.45 -6.52
C LYS A 253 4.20 -19.03 -6.40
N PHE A 254 3.86 -17.82 -6.84
CA PHE A 254 2.53 -17.25 -6.77
C PHE A 254 2.21 -16.39 -8.01
N SER A 255 2.59 -16.91 -9.20
CA SER A 255 2.23 -16.30 -10.48
C SER A 255 0.71 -16.03 -10.53
N HIS A 256 0.33 -14.88 -11.09
CA HIS A 256 -1.06 -14.43 -11.22
C HIS A 256 -1.80 -14.13 -9.89
N VAL A 257 -1.13 -14.19 -8.74
CA VAL A 257 -1.74 -13.74 -7.47
C VAL A 257 -1.67 -12.22 -7.39
N MET A 258 -2.85 -11.60 -7.36
CA MET A 258 -3.02 -10.17 -7.15
C MET A 258 -3.65 -9.92 -5.79
N THR A 259 -3.06 -9.01 -5.01
CA THR A 259 -3.57 -8.62 -3.69
C THR A 259 -4.09 -7.20 -3.72
N THR A 260 -5.32 -6.98 -3.27
CA THR A 260 -5.91 -5.65 -3.12
C THR A 260 -5.58 -5.07 -1.75
N LEU A 261 -5.15 -3.81 -1.71
CA LEU A 261 -4.94 -3.03 -0.49
C LEU A 261 -5.90 -1.85 -0.46
N ASN A 262 -6.60 -1.67 0.65
CA ASN A 262 -7.48 -0.51 0.87
C ASN A 262 -6.70 0.67 1.48
N GLY A 263 -7.34 1.85 1.48
CA GLY A 263 -6.71 3.08 1.98
C GLY A 263 -6.27 2.99 3.44
N LYS A 264 -7.03 2.31 4.30
CA LYS A 264 -6.68 2.12 5.70
C LYS A 264 -5.38 1.34 5.85
N GLN A 265 -5.26 0.21 5.15
CA GLN A 265 -4.04 -0.60 5.12
C GLN A 265 -2.84 0.20 4.58
N LEU A 266 -3.03 0.99 3.53
CA LEU A 266 -1.97 1.82 2.94
C LEU A 266 -1.47 2.86 3.95
N LEU A 267 -2.37 3.62 4.58
CA LEU A 267 -2.02 4.70 5.52
C LEU A 267 -1.47 4.19 6.87
N GLU A 268 -2.06 3.13 7.43
CA GLU A 268 -1.66 2.60 8.75
C GLU A 268 -0.43 1.69 8.70
N ARG A 269 -0.11 1.10 7.54
CA ARG A 269 0.89 0.02 7.45
C ARG A 269 1.93 0.28 6.38
N TYR A 270 1.53 0.36 5.11
CA TYR A 270 2.48 0.32 3.99
C TYR A 270 3.24 1.63 3.78
N PHE A 271 2.56 2.78 3.86
CA PHE A 271 3.19 4.10 3.74
C PHE A 271 4.08 4.46 4.94
N ILE A 272 3.86 3.82 6.09
CA ILE A 272 4.78 3.93 7.24
C ILE A 272 5.99 3.02 7.01
N GLY A 273 5.74 1.73 6.80
CA GLY A 273 6.81 0.72 6.74
C GLY A 273 7.71 0.85 5.52
N CYS A 274 7.27 1.48 4.43
CA CYS A 274 8.14 1.66 3.27
C CYS A 274 9.36 2.57 3.55
N GLU A 275 9.36 3.36 4.62
CA GLU A 275 10.52 4.16 5.05
C GLU A 275 11.39 3.45 6.09
N ILE A 276 10.91 2.34 6.66
CA ILE A 276 11.58 1.62 7.74
C ILE A 276 12.54 0.62 7.12
N PRO A 277 13.81 0.55 7.54
CA PRO A 277 14.73 -0.48 7.08
C PRO A 277 14.16 -1.90 7.31
N MET A 278 14.36 -2.80 6.34
CA MET A 278 13.74 -4.12 6.35
C MET A 278 14.20 -5.04 7.50
N GLU A 279 15.35 -4.74 8.11
CA GLU A 279 15.92 -5.49 9.24
C GLU A 279 15.37 -5.06 10.60
N GLU A 280 14.56 -4.01 10.68
CA GLU A 280 13.99 -3.53 11.94
C GLU A 280 13.01 -4.55 12.54
N SER A 281 13.17 -4.84 13.84
CA SER A 281 12.38 -5.89 14.51
C SER A 281 10.89 -5.55 14.61
N GLU A 282 10.55 -4.26 14.64
CA GLU A 282 9.18 -3.77 14.72
C GLU A 282 8.63 -3.33 13.34
N HIS A 283 9.18 -3.87 12.24
CA HIS A 283 8.72 -3.53 10.90
C HIS A 283 7.24 -3.93 10.70
N PRO A 284 6.37 -3.02 10.23
CA PRO A 284 4.92 -3.21 10.30
C PRO A 284 4.41 -4.36 9.42
N TYR A 285 5.11 -4.72 8.35
CA TYR A 285 4.69 -5.79 7.42
C TYR A 285 5.80 -6.76 7.00
N LEU A 286 6.98 -6.72 7.63
CA LEU A 286 8.10 -7.60 7.29
C LEU A 286 8.61 -8.29 8.55
N ILE A 287 8.93 -9.57 8.44
CA ILE A 287 9.55 -10.36 9.50
C ILE A 287 10.70 -11.13 8.87
N LYS A 288 11.92 -10.90 9.34
CA LYS A 288 13.11 -11.62 8.84
C LYS A 288 12.95 -13.12 9.07
N ASN A 289 13.16 -13.92 8.04
CA ASN A 289 13.19 -15.37 8.15
C ASN A 289 14.51 -15.82 8.79
N VAL A 290 14.44 -16.49 9.94
CA VAL A 290 15.61 -16.95 10.71
C VAL A 290 15.95 -18.42 10.39
N THR A 291 15.25 -19.04 9.44
CA THR A 291 15.50 -20.42 9.01
C THR A 291 16.67 -20.52 8.03
N ASN A 292 17.00 -21.72 7.56
CA ASN A 292 18.13 -22.02 6.66
C ASN A 292 18.11 -21.25 5.32
N GLU A 293 17.00 -20.60 4.96
CA GLU A 293 16.91 -19.72 3.79
C GLU A 293 17.37 -18.30 4.18
N CYS A 294 18.69 -18.12 4.24
CA CYS A 294 19.31 -16.80 4.43
C CYS A 294 18.72 -15.77 3.43
N ASP A 295 18.54 -14.54 3.89
CA ASP A 295 18.14 -13.38 3.07
C ASP A 295 16.70 -13.42 2.51
N THR A 296 15.79 -14.07 3.25
CA THR A 296 14.34 -14.04 2.98
C THR A 296 13.54 -13.40 4.12
N PHE A 297 12.36 -12.88 3.77
CA PHE A 297 11.47 -12.16 4.66
C PHE A 297 10.02 -12.62 4.46
N PHE A 298 9.29 -12.83 5.56
CA PHE A 298 7.84 -12.95 5.51
C PHE A 298 7.23 -11.56 5.37
N CYS A 299 6.51 -11.35 4.27
CA CYS A 299 5.79 -10.12 3.97
C CYS A 299 4.28 -10.33 4.19
N ASP A 300 3.71 -9.57 5.11
CA ASP A 300 2.26 -9.51 5.31
C ASP A 300 1.65 -8.53 4.32
N ILE A 301 0.98 -9.06 3.30
CA ILE A 301 0.32 -8.27 2.26
C ILE A 301 -1.18 -8.55 2.20
N GLY A 302 -1.99 -7.50 2.41
CA GLY A 302 -3.44 -7.63 2.49
C GLY A 302 -3.86 -8.53 3.65
N ASN A 303 -4.47 -9.67 3.33
CA ASN A 303 -4.84 -10.71 4.30
C ASN A 303 -3.97 -11.98 4.15
N SER A 304 -2.85 -11.88 3.45
CA SER A 304 -1.95 -13.00 3.13
C SER A 304 -0.55 -12.75 3.70
N ARG A 305 0.19 -13.83 3.91
CA ARG A 305 1.62 -13.81 4.20
C ARG A 305 2.36 -14.53 3.09
N ILE A 306 3.33 -13.87 2.48
CA ILE A 306 4.15 -14.42 1.41
C ILE A 306 5.62 -14.34 1.77
N LEU A 307 6.44 -15.21 1.18
CA LEU A 307 7.89 -15.19 1.38
C LEU A 307 8.55 -14.44 0.23
N LEU A 308 9.35 -13.42 0.56
CA LEU A 308 10.08 -12.57 -0.38
C LEU A 308 11.58 -12.64 -0.13
N SER A 309 12.37 -12.58 -1.19
CA SER A 309 13.81 -12.30 -1.14
C SER A 309 14.10 -10.84 -0.81
N GLU A 310 15.31 -10.55 -0.32
CA GLU A 310 15.75 -9.17 -0.05
C GLU A 310 15.54 -8.22 -1.24
N GLU A 311 15.88 -8.64 -2.46
CA GLU A 311 15.67 -7.85 -3.68
C GLU A 311 14.19 -7.51 -3.92
N GLU A 312 13.29 -8.47 -3.68
CA GLU A 312 11.84 -8.26 -3.83
C GLU A 312 11.29 -7.33 -2.75
N VAL A 313 11.82 -7.43 -1.52
CA VAL A 313 11.48 -6.52 -0.42
C VAL A 313 11.88 -5.09 -0.77
N LEU A 314 13.12 -4.87 -1.20
CA LEU A 314 13.61 -3.55 -1.60
C LEU A 314 12.81 -2.98 -2.77
N ALA A 315 12.49 -3.80 -3.77
CA ALA A 315 11.65 -3.41 -4.88
C ALA A 315 10.21 -3.06 -4.45
N PHE A 316 9.65 -3.79 -3.50
CA PHE A 316 8.32 -3.52 -2.95
C PHE A 316 8.30 -2.22 -2.12
N GLN A 317 9.27 -2.03 -1.23
CA GLN A 317 9.42 -0.80 -0.45
C GLN A 317 9.58 0.42 -1.37
N GLY A 318 10.45 0.34 -2.38
CA GLY A 318 10.64 1.43 -3.35
C GLY A 318 9.38 1.74 -4.16
N ALA A 319 8.60 0.72 -4.56
CA ALA A 319 7.31 0.92 -5.22
C ALA A 319 6.28 1.61 -4.30
N MET A 320 6.23 1.23 -3.02
CA MET A 320 5.36 1.85 -2.03
C MET A 320 5.77 3.28 -1.67
N GLN A 321 7.07 3.57 -1.57
CA GLN A 321 7.60 4.93 -1.41
C GLN A 321 7.17 5.82 -2.57
N PHE A 322 7.27 5.34 -3.81
CA PHE A 322 6.83 6.10 -4.97
C PHE A 322 5.32 6.36 -4.94
N PHE A 323 4.52 5.34 -4.62
CA PHE A 323 3.06 5.51 -4.51
C PHE A 323 2.67 6.50 -3.40
N LYS A 324 3.31 6.38 -2.22
CA LYS A 324 3.15 7.30 -1.10
C LYS A 324 3.48 8.75 -1.49
N LYS A 325 4.60 8.97 -2.19
CA LYS A 325 5.01 10.30 -2.63
C LYS A 325 3.97 10.95 -3.55
N GLU A 326 3.47 10.20 -4.54
CA GLU A 326 2.43 10.70 -5.44
C GLU A 326 1.11 10.97 -4.70
N TYR A 327 0.76 10.11 -3.73
CA TYR A 327 -0.39 10.32 -2.86
C TYR A 327 -0.30 11.61 -2.05
N ILE A 328 0.81 11.82 -1.34
CA ILE A 328 1.07 13.02 -0.52
C ILE A 328 1.03 14.27 -1.40
N SER A 329 1.70 14.24 -2.55
CA SER A 329 1.68 15.35 -3.51
C SER A 329 0.26 15.71 -3.91
N ARG A 330 -0.54 14.70 -4.29
CA ARG A 330 -1.90 14.90 -4.77
C ARG A 330 -2.85 15.40 -3.68
N ILE A 331 -2.81 14.82 -2.49
CA ILE A 331 -3.68 15.27 -1.39
C ILE A 331 -3.28 16.66 -0.89
N SER A 332 -1.99 17.01 -0.91
CA SER A 332 -1.52 18.36 -0.55
C SER A 332 -2.06 19.41 -1.52
N LEU A 333 -2.12 19.12 -2.82
CA LEU A 333 -2.75 19.99 -3.81
C LEU A 333 -4.26 20.16 -3.55
N VAL A 334 -4.95 19.09 -3.17
CA VAL A 334 -6.37 19.15 -2.81
C VAL A 334 -6.58 20.02 -1.57
N GLU A 335 -5.82 19.78 -0.49
CA GLU A 335 -5.92 20.57 0.75
C GLU A 335 -5.52 22.04 0.54
N ALA A 336 -4.58 22.32 -0.37
CA ALA A 336 -4.22 23.70 -0.72
C ALA A 336 -5.36 24.42 -1.44
N VAL A 337 -6.01 23.78 -2.42
CA VAL A 337 -7.17 24.35 -3.13
C VAL A 337 -8.34 24.58 -2.16
N TRP A 338 -8.55 23.68 -1.20
CA TRP A 338 -9.60 23.82 -0.18
C TRP A 338 -9.21 24.70 1.01
N CYS A 339 -7.95 25.17 1.07
CA CYS A 339 -7.38 25.87 2.21
C CYS A 339 -7.61 25.13 3.54
N SER A 340 -7.50 23.79 3.53
CA SER A 340 -7.92 22.91 4.62
C SER A 340 -6.78 22.31 5.47
N SER A 341 -5.53 22.46 5.04
CA SER A 341 -4.35 21.84 5.67
C SER A 341 -4.16 22.19 7.15
N ASN A 342 -4.66 23.36 7.54
CA ASN A 342 -4.52 23.97 8.87
C ASN A 342 -5.69 23.66 9.82
N PHE A 343 -6.68 22.87 9.40
CA PHE A 343 -7.79 22.48 10.25
C PHE A 343 -7.52 21.13 10.93
N SER A 344 -7.81 21.04 12.23
CA SER A 344 -7.66 19.81 13.01
C SER A 344 -8.83 18.86 12.80
N THR A 345 -8.57 17.57 12.60
CA THR A 345 -9.60 16.53 12.39
C THR A 345 -9.91 15.71 13.64
N TYR A 346 -9.19 15.93 14.76
CA TYR A 346 -9.22 15.11 16.00
C TYR A 346 -10.62 14.83 16.60
N THR A 347 -11.64 15.61 16.24
CA THR A 347 -13.00 15.50 16.80
C THR A 347 -14.06 15.06 15.78
N TYR A 348 -13.66 14.75 14.55
CA TYR A 348 -14.56 14.50 13.43
C TYR A 348 -14.09 13.30 12.60
N ARG A 349 -15.04 12.43 12.22
CA ARG A 349 -14.82 11.35 11.25
C ARG A 349 -15.65 11.60 10.01
N GLY A 350 -15.01 11.59 8.85
CA GLY A 350 -15.66 11.79 7.56
C GLY A 350 -14.89 12.72 6.63
N VAL A 351 -15.47 12.99 5.46
CA VAL A 351 -14.84 13.78 4.39
C VAL A 351 -14.99 15.30 4.53
N ASP A 352 -15.92 15.77 5.37
CA ASP A 352 -16.11 17.19 5.62
C ASP A 352 -14.95 17.77 6.48
N ILE A 353 -14.77 19.09 6.47
CA ILE A 353 -13.70 19.76 7.22
C ILE A 353 -14.31 20.50 8.42
N PRO A 354 -13.96 20.13 9.67
CA PRO A 354 -14.46 20.83 10.85
C PRO A 354 -13.90 22.25 10.92
N LEU A 355 -14.79 23.24 11.00
CA LEU A 355 -14.41 24.65 11.05
C LEU A 355 -14.30 25.16 12.49
N LEU A 356 -15.38 25.01 13.26
CA LEU A 356 -15.48 25.47 14.65
C LEU A 356 -16.58 24.73 15.44
N SER A 357 -16.50 24.75 16.76
CA SER A 357 -17.55 24.29 17.68
C SER A 357 -18.28 25.49 18.30
N ILE A 358 -19.61 25.42 18.38
CA ILE A 358 -20.46 26.43 19.03
C ILE A 358 -21.52 25.79 19.90
N ASN A 359 -22.05 26.56 20.86
CA ASN A 359 -23.18 26.13 21.65
C ASN A 359 -24.46 25.94 20.81
N ARG A 360 -25.29 24.94 21.14
CA ARG A 360 -26.57 24.65 20.47
C ARG A 360 -27.51 25.87 20.42
N ASN A 361 -27.51 26.72 21.45
CA ASN A 361 -28.31 27.94 21.50
C ASN A 361 -27.88 29.00 20.50
N LEU A 362 -26.58 29.08 20.21
CA LEU A 362 -26.04 29.97 19.17
C LEU A 362 -26.38 29.40 17.79
N TRP A 363 -26.24 28.09 17.60
CA TRP A 363 -26.66 27.43 16.36
C TRP A 363 -28.15 27.65 16.05
N GLY A 364 -29.02 27.50 17.04
CA GLY A 364 -30.46 27.80 16.88
C GLY A 364 -30.74 29.25 16.48
N ALA A 365 -29.96 30.20 17.00
CA ALA A 365 -30.05 31.60 16.60
C ALA A 365 -29.58 31.83 15.16
N ILE A 366 -28.49 31.18 14.73
CA ILE A 366 -28.03 31.22 13.33
C ILE A 366 -29.10 30.68 12.38
N LYS A 367 -29.72 29.54 12.70
CA LYS A 367 -30.82 28.98 11.88
C LYS A 367 -32.03 29.92 11.79
N SER A 368 -32.40 30.55 12.90
CA SER A 368 -33.52 31.49 12.93
C SER A 368 -33.21 32.74 12.08
N PHE A 369 -32.00 33.28 12.21
CA PHE A 369 -31.53 34.39 11.39
C PHE A 369 -31.51 34.03 9.89
N ALA A 370 -31.04 32.83 9.54
CA ALA A 370 -31.01 32.37 8.15
C ALA A 370 -32.42 32.25 7.54
N ARG A 371 -33.41 31.78 8.32
CA ARG A 371 -34.83 31.72 7.89
C ARG A 371 -35.45 33.09 7.67
N GLU A 372 -35.15 34.07 8.53
CA GLU A 372 -35.63 35.44 8.35
C GLU A 372 -34.97 36.18 7.17
N ASN A 373 -33.83 35.69 6.68
CA ASN A 373 -33.10 36.27 5.56
C ASN A 373 -32.99 35.25 4.42
N ASP A 374 -34.08 34.53 4.14
CA ASP A 374 -34.13 33.57 3.05
C ASP A 374 -33.97 34.30 1.70
N VAL A 375 -33.07 33.80 0.85
CA VAL A 375 -32.73 34.40 -0.45
C VAL A 375 -33.91 34.40 -1.40
N PHE A 376 -34.82 33.43 -1.31
CA PHE A 376 -35.96 33.31 -2.20
C PHE A 376 -37.13 34.19 -1.77
N GLU A 377 -37.27 34.43 -0.46
CA GLU A 377 -38.41 35.14 0.14
C GLU A 377 -38.12 36.61 0.53
N THR A 378 -36.85 37.00 0.63
CA THR A 378 -36.47 38.33 1.15
C THR A 378 -35.48 39.05 0.24
N ASP A 379 -35.44 40.38 0.40
CA ASP A 379 -34.48 41.27 -0.28
C ASP A 379 -33.63 42.02 0.76
N GLY A 380 -32.31 41.95 0.64
CA GLY A 380 -31.40 42.56 1.59
C GLY A 380 -29.96 42.06 1.48
N LEU A 381 -29.06 42.67 2.25
CA LEU A 381 -27.64 42.29 2.26
C LEU A 381 -27.39 40.87 2.78
N TRP A 382 -28.27 40.38 3.65
CA TRP A 382 -28.19 39.04 4.25
C TRP A 382 -29.17 38.04 3.62
N SER A 383 -29.93 38.45 2.61
CA SER A 383 -30.85 37.60 1.83
C SER A 383 -30.05 36.68 0.90
N ILE A 384 -29.24 35.82 1.50
CA ILE A 384 -28.27 34.93 0.83
C ILE A 384 -28.43 33.48 1.31
N PHE A 385 -29.41 33.19 2.17
CA PHE A 385 -29.59 31.86 2.74
C PHE A 385 -30.68 31.07 2.01
N ASP A 386 -30.39 29.84 1.63
CA ASP A 386 -31.43 28.88 1.26
C ASP A 386 -31.84 28.13 2.54
N SER A 387 -32.93 28.56 3.20
CA SER A 387 -33.21 28.25 4.60
C SER A 387 -34.02 26.96 4.86
N GLY A 388 -34.22 26.13 3.83
CA GLY A 388 -35.09 24.94 3.86
C GLY A 388 -34.53 23.67 4.51
N SER A 389 -33.30 23.67 5.04
CA SER A 389 -32.69 22.47 5.64
C SER A 389 -32.04 22.75 7.00
N ASP A 390 -31.58 21.71 7.68
CA ASP A 390 -30.72 21.85 8.88
C ASP A 390 -29.30 22.31 8.54
N TRP A 391 -28.99 22.57 7.28
CA TRP A 391 -27.68 23.04 6.84
C TRP A 391 -27.73 24.55 6.63
N LEU A 392 -26.59 25.21 6.84
CA LEU A 392 -26.43 26.58 6.40
C LEU A 392 -25.94 26.56 4.94
N LYS A 393 -26.79 27.03 4.03
CA LYS A 393 -26.53 27.08 2.58
C LYS A 393 -26.50 28.54 2.15
N VAL A 394 -25.38 28.98 1.58
CA VAL A 394 -25.26 30.33 1.02
C VAL A 394 -25.46 30.27 -0.49
N TYR A 395 -26.38 31.07 -1.00
CA TYR A 395 -26.75 31.15 -2.40
C TYR A 395 -26.92 32.60 -2.84
N THR A 396 -26.43 32.93 -4.04
CA THR A 396 -26.60 34.25 -4.65
C THR A 396 -27.41 34.15 -5.95
N LYS A 397 -28.51 34.90 -6.05
CA LYS A 397 -29.41 34.93 -7.23
C LYS A 397 -28.82 35.64 -8.45
N SER A 398 -27.93 36.62 -8.26
CA SER A 398 -27.42 37.46 -9.34
C SER A 398 -25.93 37.76 -9.17
N ILE A 399 -25.20 37.80 -10.28
CA ILE A 399 -23.77 38.11 -10.29
C ILE A 399 -23.53 39.49 -9.65
N SER A 400 -22.57 39.57 -8.73
CA SER A 400 -22.13 40.80 -8.08
C SER A 400 -20.62 40.97 -8.18
N LYS A 401 -20.11 42.14 -7.78
CA LYS A 401 -18.65 42.35 -7.66
C LYS A 401 -17.98 41.40 -6.66
N LYS A 402 -18.73 40.86 -5.69
CA LYS A 402 -18.20 40.01 -4.62
C LYS A 402 -18.37 38.51 -4.89
N MET A 403 -19.48 38.11 -5.51
CA MET A 403 -19.90 36.71 -5.65
C MET A 403 -20.54 36.47 -7.02
N GLU A 404 -20.23 35.31 -7.61
CA GLU A 404 -20.94 34.79 -8.79
C GLU A 404 -22.35 34.30 -8.44
N MET A 405 -23.18 34.02 -9.45
CA MET A 405 -24.50 33.41 -9.24
C MET A 405 -24.34 31.91 -8.91
N GLY A 406 -24.98 31.43 -7.85
CA GLY A 406 -24.95 30.01 -7.46
C GLY A 406 -24.78 29.76 -5.97
N TYR A 407 -24.52 28.50 -5.60
CA TYR A 407 -24.24 28.09 -4.22
C TYR A 407 -22.77 28.30 -3.86
N HIS A 408 -22.50 29.00 -2.77
CA HIS A 408 -21.14 29.35 -2.33
C HIS A 408 -20.60 28.46 -1.24
N VAL A 409 -21.44 27.98 -0.31
CA VAL A 409 -20.99 27.09 0.76
C VAL A 409 -22.13 26.26 1.32
N PHE A 410 -21.81 25.03 1.72
CA PHE A 410 -22.65 24.18 2.55
C PHE A 410 -21.94 23.91 3.89
N ILE A 411 -22.55 24.34 4.99
CA ILE A 411 -22.07 24.09 6.35
C ILE A 411 -23.09 23.22 7.06
N LYS A 412 -22.64 22.06 7.52
CA LYS A 412 -23.49 21.08 8.21
C LYS A 412 -23.22 21.10 9.71
N PRO A 413 -24.26 20.98 10.55
CA PRO A 413 -24.06 20.68 11.96
C PRO A 413 -23.68 19.21 12.12
N ASN A 414 -22.75 18.92 13.03
CA ASN A 414 -22.37 17.57 13.42
C ASN A 414 -22.18 17.47 14.94
N THR A 415 -22.32 16.24 15.45
CA THR A 415 -22.04 15.93 16.85
C THR A 415 -20.54 15.83 17.08
N LYS A 416 -20.07 16.34 18.22
CA LYS A 416 -18.67 16.19 18.63
C LYS A 416 -18.41 14.72 18.98
N VAL A 417 -17.51 14.05 18.25
CA VAL A 417 -17.15 12.67 18.57
C VAL A 417 -16.18 12.70 19.75
N SER A 418 -16.65 12.30 20.93
CA SER A 418 -15.79 12.10 22.10
C SER A 418 -15.68 10.62 22.44
N LEU A 419 -14.45 10.13 22.63
CA LEU A 419 -14.17 8.78 23.13
C LEU A 419 -14.72 8.56 24.55
N HIS A 420 -14.94 9.66 25.28
CA HIS A 420 -15.60 9.68 26.56
C HIS A 420 -16.80 10.61 26.46
N SER A 421 -17.99 10.06 26.22
CA SER A 421 -19.23 10.78 26.46
C SER A 421 -19.19 11.22 27.92
N ASN A 422 -19.10 12.52 28.17
CA ASN A 422 -19.07 13.02 29.53
C ASN A 422 -20.47 12.80 30.13
N TYR A 423 -20.68 11.69 30.83
CA TYR A 423 -21.98 11.32 31.41
C TYR A 423 -22.48 12.33 32.47
N THR A 424 -21.65 13.32 32.82
CA THR A 424 -21.96 14.35 33.81
C THR A 424 -22.41 15.68 33.20
N VAL A 425 -22.18 15.93 31.91
CA VAL A 425 -22.53 17.19 31.24
C VAL A 425 -23.29 16.88 29.94
N PRO A 426 -24.51 17.41 29.75
CA PRO A 426 -25.23 17.25 28.49
C PRO A 426 -24.40 17.78 27.31
N ASP A 427 -24.47 17.10 26.17
CA ASP A 427 -23.85 17.58 24.92
C ASP A 427 -24.54 18.87 24.45
N ASP A 428 -23.95 20.01 24.78
CA ASP A 428 -24.47 21.34 24.45
C ASP A 428 -23.72 22.01 23.28
N GLU A 429 -22.84 21.26 22.61
CA GLU A 429 -22.03 21.75 21.50
C GLU A 429 -22.49 21.19 20.15
N VAL A 430 -22.21 21.96 19.09
CA VAL A 430 -22.39 21.57 17.70
C VAL A 430 -21.12 21.92 16.96
N VAL A 431 -20.55 20.93 16.28
CA VAL A 431 -19.42 21.12 15.37
C VAL A 431 -19.98 21.54 14.02
N LEU A 432 -19.53 22.69 13.51
CA LEU A 432 -19.87 23.13 12.16
C LEU A 432 -18.80 22.63 11.20
N VAL A 433 -19.20 21.82 10.22
CA VAL A 433 -18.31 21.25 9.21
C VAL A 433 -18.57 21.87 7.84
N TRP A 434 -17.51 22.21 7.13
CA TRP A 434 -17.53 22.63 5.72
C TRP A 434 -17.56 21.41 4.82
N SER A 435 -18.52 21.36 3.91
CA SER A 435 -18.60 20.27 2.95
C SER A 435 -17.85 20.59 1.67
N PRO A 436 -16.94 19.70 1.22
CA PRO A 436 -16.38 19.78 -0.11
C PRO A 436 -17.48 19.80 -1.18
N PRO A 437 -17.31 20.59 -2.26
CA PRO A 437 -18.29 20.64 -3.31
C PRO A 437 -18.37 19.27 -4.03
N SER A 438 -19.59 18.75 -4.20
CA SER A 438 -19.82 17.56 -5.02
C SER A 438 -19.48 17.82 -6.49
N GLU A 439 -19.16 16.79 -7.27
CA GLU A 439 -18.81 16.91 -8.70
C GLU A 439 -19.82 17.77 -9.49
N PHE A 440 -21.11 17.63 -9.20
CA PHE A 440 -22.18 18.45 -9.80
C PHE A 440 -22.07 19.94 -9.48
N LEU A 441 -21.73 20.30 -8.23
CA LEU A 441 -21.57 21.68 -7.78
C LEU A 441 -20.24 22.30 -8.24
N VAL A 442 -19.17 21.52 -8.28
CA VAL A 442 -17.86 21.91 -8.81
C VAL A 442 -17.98 22.40 -10.26
N ASN A 443 -18.82 21.74 -11.07
CA ASN A 443 -19.05 22.11 -12.46
C ASN A 443 -19.78 23.45 -12.63
N THR A 444 -20.51 23.93 -11.61
CA THR A 444 -21.21 25.23 -11.67
C THR A 444 -20.24 26.41 -11.80
N PHE A 445 -19.00 26.27 -11.30
CA PHE A 445 -17.97 27.32 -11.36
C PHE A 445 -16.70 26.89 -12.12
N ASN A 446 -16.80 25.93 -13.05
CA ASN A 446 -15.63 25.36 -13.76
C ASN A 446 -14.50 24.93 -12.78
N GLN A 447 -14.87 24.31 -11.67
CA GLN A 447 -13.98 23.86 -10.61
C GLN A 447 -13.22 24.95 -9.82
N ASN A 448 -13.63 26.21 -9.92
CA ASN A 448 -13.02 27.29 -9.17
C ASN A 448 -13.53 27.32 -7.71
N ILE A 449 -12.58 27.39 -6.78
CA ILE A 449 -12.82 27.51 -5.34
C ILE A 449 -12.15 28.80 -4.85
N GLY A 450 -12.84 29.55 -3.99
CA GLY A 450 -12.37 30.80 -3.40
C GLY A 450 -13.52 31.77 -3.09
N PRO A 451 -13.21 32.97 -2.55
CA PRO A 451 -14.21 33.90 -2.00
C PRO A 451 -15.31 34.38 -2.96
N ARG A 452 -15.07 34.30 -4.26
CA ARG A 452 -16.04 34.70 -5.31
C ARG A 452 -16.92 33.55 -5.80
N TYR A 453 -16.42 32.32 -5.71
CA TYR A 453 -17.04 31.10 -6.24
C TYR A 453 -17.52 30.23 -5.07
N TYR A 454 -17.28 28.92 -5.11
CA TYR A 454 -17.45 28.07 -3.93
C TYR A 454 -16.39 28.43 -2.90
N TRP A 455 -16.79 28.89 -1.72
CA TRP A 455 -15.89 29.30 -0.65
C TRP A 455 -15.06 28.11 -0.17
N ASP A 456 -13.74 28.31 -0.08
CA ASP A 456 -12.86 27.37 0.59
C ASP A 456 -13.14 27.32 2.11
N ALA A 457 -12.52 26.35 2.80
CA ALA A 457 -12.74 26.13 4.22
C ALA A 457 -12.33 27.36 5.07
N LYS A 458 -11.22 28.02 4.70
CA LYS A 458 -10.72 29.18 5.44
C LYS A 458 -11.59 30.41 5.25
N THR A 459 -12.01 30.70 4.03
CA THR A 459 -12.97 31.77 3.73
C THR A 459 -14.27 31.57 4.49
N SER A 460 -14.80 30.35 4.49
CA SER A 460 -16.04 30.00 5.20
C SER A 460 -15.89 30.19 6.71
N HIS A 461 -14.78 29.71 7.29
CA HIS A 461 -14.43 29.91 8.69
C HIS A 461 -14.36 31.40 9.06
N ASP A 462 -13.63 32.20 8.28
CA ASP A 462 -13.42 33.61 8.59
C ASP A 462 -14.73 34.40 8.47
N TRP A 463 -15.58 34.07 7.51
CA TRP A 463 -16.89 34.67 7.37
C TRP A 463 -17.80 34.33 8.56
N LEU A 464 -17.79 33.07 9.04
CA LEU A 464 -18.55 32.69 10.24
C LEU A 464 -18.14 33.52 11.46
N ILE A 465 -16.83 33.62 11.72
CA ILE A 465 -16.30 34.27 12.92
C ILE A 465 -16.43 35.79 12.86
N ASN A 466 -16.08 36.40 11.72
CA ASN A 466 -15.92 37.86 11.62
C ASN A 466 -17.18 38.57 11.14
N GLU A 467 -18.10 37.86 10.46
CA GLU A 467 -19.27 38.47 9.84
C GLU A 467 -20.58 37.88 10.39
N LEU A 468 -20.80 36.57 10.25
CA LEU A 468 -22.10 35.96 10.58
C LEU A 468 -22.41 35.99 12.07
N ILE A 469 -21.56 35.38 12.91
CA ILE A 469 -21.81 35.24 14.35
C ILE A 469 -22.03 36.59 15.02
N PRO A 470 -21.17 37.62 14.83
CA PRO A 470 -21.40 38.94 15.40
C PRO A 470 -22.75 39.55 14.97
N THR A 471 -23.12 39.38 13.70
CA THR A 471 -24.37 39.91 13.16
C THR A 471 -25.59 39.21 13.76
N VAL A 472 -25.54 37.88 13.91
CA VAL A 472 -26.61 37.09 14.53
C VAL A 472 -26.79 37.47 15.99
N LEU A 473 -25.69 37.68 16.74
CA LEU A 473 -25.76 38.13 18.13
C LEU A 473 -26.41 39.52 18.22
N GLU A 474 -26.02 40.47 17.36
CA GLU A 474 -26.65 41.79 17.28
C GLU A 474 -28.14 41.72 16.96
N TRP A 475 -28.53 40.89 16.00
CA TRP A 475 -29.93 40.67 15.62
C TRP A 475 -30.73 40.10 16.80
N LYS A 476 -30.21 39.07 17.47
CA LYS A 476 -30.85 38.45 18.64
C LYS A 476 -31.01 39.43 19.81
N HIS A 477 -30.05 40.33 20.04
CA HIS A 477 -30.15 41.39 21.04
C HIS A 477 -31.21 42.45 20.68
N LYS A 478 -31.33 42.83 19.40
CA LYS A 478 -32.36 43.75 18.92
C LYS A 478 -33.76 43.16 19.02
N ASP A 479 -33.91 41.87 18.77
CA ASP A 479 -35.20 41.19 18.88
C ASP A 479 -35.66 41.06 20.35
N LYS A 480 -34.73 40.75 21.27
CA LYS A 480 -35.02 40.77 22.72
C LYS A 480 -35.40 42.17 23.23
N THR A 481 -34.75 43.23 22.75
CA THR A 481 -35.09 44.61 23.14
C THR A 481 -36.40 45.09 22.53
N ARG A 482 -36.76 44.65 21.31
CA ARG A 482 -38.10 44.84 20.73
C ARG A 482 -39.18 44.13 21.55
N ASN A 483 -38.96 42.89 21.96
CA ASN A 483 -39.91 42.13 22.77
C ASN A 483 -40.03 42.66 24.21
N GLN A 484 -38.99 43.27 24.78
CA GLN A 484 -39.07 43.97 26.07
C GLN A 484 -39.69 45.37 25.98
N GLN A 485 -39.62 46.03 24.82
CA GLN A 485 -40.31 47.30 24.55
C GLN A 485 -41.75 47.09 24.03
N GLY A 486 -42.18 45.84 23.85
CA GLY A 486 -43.54 45.45 23.44
C GLY A 486 -44.66 45.76 24.43
N LEU A 487 -44.37 46.43 25.56
CA LEU A 487 -45.38 47.01 26.44
C LEU A 487 -45.56 48.53 26.26
N PHE A 488 -44.73 49.22 25.47
CA PHE A 488 -44.93 50.63 25.17
C PHE A 488 -44.52 51.00 23.73
N ARG A 489 -45.56 51.36 22.96
CA ARG A 489 -45.62 52.03 21.64
C ARG A 489 -45.75 51.17 20.39
N ASN A 490 -47.02 51.08 19.98
CA ASN A 490 -47.45 51.22 18.59
C ASN A 490 -47.00 52.56 17.99
N SER A 491 -46.75 52.51 16.67
CA SER A 491 -46.73 53.64 15.73
C SER A 491 -45.53 54.58 15.82
N ILE A 492 -44.77 54.58 14.72
CA ILE A 492 -43.64 55.45 14.31
C ILE A 492 -42.30 54.70 14.35
N ASN A 493 -42.03 53.92 13.29
CA ASN A 493 -40.69 53.69 12.72
C ASN A 493 -40.79 52.95 11.37
N ARG A 494 -41.65 53.44 10.49
CA ARG A 494 -41.68 53.05 9.06
C ARG A 494 -40.88 54.02 8.16
N PHE A 495 -40.06 54.89 8.75
CA PHE A 495 -39.35 55.98 8.04
C PHE A 495 -37.91 56.22 8.54
N LEU A 496 -37.14 55.16 8.84
CA LEU A 496 -35.70 55.27 9.13
C LEU A 496 -34.88 54.17 8.42
N ASN A 497 -35.15 53.98 7.13
CA ASN A 497 -34.19 53.39 6.19
C ASN A 497 -33.36 54.51 5.56
N LEU A 498 -32.38 55.08 6.27
CA LEU A 498 -31.32 55.89 5.63
C LEU A 498 -30.09 56.24 6.49
N GLN A 499 -29.88 55.61 7.65
CA GLN A 499 -28.64 55.79 8.43
C GLN A 499 -28.09 54.49 9.05
N GLN A 500 -28.02 53.40 8.28
CA GLN A 500 -27.42 52.14 8.73
C GLN A 500 -25.87 52.15 8.77
N SER A 501 -25.19 53.25 8.42
CA SER A 501 -23.71 53.29 8.39
C SER A 501 -23.02 53.78 9.67
N LYS A 502 -23.74 54.27 10.69
CA LYS A 502 -23.12 54.84 11.92
C LYS A 502 -23.52 54.22 13.25
N ARG A 503 -24.48 53.28 13.28
CA ARG A 503 -24.93 52.58 14.52
C ARG A 503 -24.48 51.11 14.64
N SER A 504 -23.73 50.58 13.68
CA SER A 504 -23.16 49.21 13.68
C SER A 504 -21.90 49.05 14.55
N LYS A 505 -21.48 50.09 15.28
CA LYS A 505 -20.23 50.07 16.08
C LYS A 505 -20.37 49.55 17.52
N PHE A 506 -21.59 49.41 18.05
CA PHE A 506 -21.75 49.20 19.49
C PHE A 506 -21.50 47.76 19.96
N CYS A 507 -21.65 46.75 19.11
CA CYS A 507 -21.44 45.33 19.49
C CYS A 507 -20.22 44.68 18.83
N ARG A 508 -19.71 45.17 17.69
CA ARG A 508 -18.42 44.72 17.15
C ARG A 508 -17.23 45.01 18.07
N GLY A 509 -17.32 46.01 18.95
CA GLY A 509 -16.25 46.35 19.89
C GLY A 509 -16.12 45.42 21.11
N THR A 510 -17.15 44.62 21.41
CA THR A 510 -17.21 43.74 22.60
C THR A 510 -17.26 42.24 22.25
N TYR A 511 -17.41 41.90 20.97
CA TYR A 511 -17.34 40.52 20.52
C TYR A 511 -15.91 40.00 20.61
N LYS A 512 -15.75 38.93 21.38
CA LYS A 512 -14.54 38.14 21.51
C LYS A 512 -14.87 36.71 21.08
N PRO A 513 -14.37 36.23 19.93
CA PRO A 513 -14.68 34.90 19.40
C PRO A 513 -14.56 33.80 20.46
N GLU A 514 -13.51 33.84 21.27
CA GLU A 514 -13.19 32.86 22.31
C GLU A 514 -14.29 32.67 23.37
N ASN A 515 -15.24 33.60 23.50
CA ASN A 515 -16.36 33.48 24.42
C ASN A 515 -17.55 32.70 23.84
N TYR A 516 -17.56 32.44 22.54
CA TYR A 516 -18.71 31.89 21.82
C TYR A 516 -18.40 30.63 21.03
N LEU A 517 -17.13 30.40 20.68
CA LEU A 517 -16.71 29.31 19.81
C LEU A 517 -15.31 28.80 20.14
N ASP A 518 -15.08 27.54 19.80
CA ASP A 518 -13.75 26.94 19.69
C ASP A 518 -13.40 26.75 18.21
N SER A 519 -12.30 27.33 17.75
CA SER A 519 -11.83 27.18 16.36
C SER A 519 -10.97 25.93 16.18
N PHE A 520 -11.20 25.20 15.08
CA PHE A 520 -10.33 24.10 14.67
C PHE A 520 -9.17 24.53 13.76
N TYR A 521 -9.13 25.80 13.33
CA TYR A 521 -8.04 26.35 12.53
C TYR A 521 -6.81 26.64 13.40
N ARG A 522 -5.63 26.19 12.95
CA ARG A 522 -4.33 26.46 13.58
C ARG A 522 -3.37 27.07 12.57
N GLU A 523 -2.56 28.03 12.99
CA GLU A 523 -1.56 28.62 12.10
C GLU A 523 -0.49 27.61 11.66
N ASP A 524 -0.12 27.71 10.38
CA ASP A 524 0.88 26.89 9.71
C ASP A 524 2.26 26.98 10.39
N LEU A 525 2.85 25.82 10.70
CA LEU A 525 4.15 25.72 11.34
C LEU A 525 5.30 26.11 10.41
N SER A 526 5.16 25.91 9.09
CA SER A 526 6.20 26.31 8.12
C SER A 526 6.48 27.81 8.17
N LYS A 527 5.41 28.62 8.21
CA LYS A 527 5.50 30.07 8.39
C LYS A 527 6.12 30.46 9.74
N LYS A 528 5.91 29.65 10.79
CA LYS A 528 6.55 29.88 12.10
C LYS A 528 8.06 29.64 12.05
N LEU A 529 8.53 28.64 11.29
CA LEU A 529 9.97 28.36 11.11
C LEU A 529 10.68 29.54 10.44
N ASP A 530 10.11 30.12 9.39
CA ASP A 530 10.72 31.24 8.64
C ASP A 530 10.84 32.53 9.46
N ILE A 531 9.87 32.77 10.35
CA ILE A 531 9.75 34.00 11.14
C ILE A 531 10.43 33.87 12.52
N ALA A 532 10.74 32.65 12.96
CA ALA A 532 11.36 32.40 14.26
C ALA A 532 12.66 33.21 14.40
N SER A 533 12.69 34.09 15.41
CA SER A 533 13.83 35.00 15.62
C SER A 533 14.26 35.10 17.08
N SER A 534 13.46 34.55 18.01
CA SER A 534 13.72 34.55 19.44
C SER A 534 13.77 33.14 20.04
N ILE A 535 14.42 32.99 21.20
CA ILE A 535 14.45 31.75 22.00
C ILE A 535 13.01 31.26 22.29
N LYS A 536 12.10 32.20 22.57
CA LYS A 536 10.69 31.90 22.81
C LYS A 536 9.99 31.26 21.60
N ASP A 537 10.33 31.72 20.39
CA ASP A 537 9.81 31.12 19.15
C ASP A 537 10.34 29.70 18.97
N ALA A 538 11.66 29.52 19.14
CA ALA A 538 12.30 28.22 19.07
C ALA A 538 11.71 27.24 20.08
N LEU A 539 11.53 27.65 21.34
CA LEU A 539 10.91 26.84 22.38
C LEU A 539 9.49 26.41 22.01
N ARG A 540 8.66 27.31 21.47
CA ARG A 540 7.30 26.98 21.02
C ARG A 540 7.31 25.93 19.90
N ILE A 541 8.24 26.04 18.97
CA ILE A 541 8.38 25.10 17.84
C ILE A 541 8.86 23.73 18.33
N ILE A 542 9.86 23.70 19.20
CA ILE A 542 10.36 22.45 19.82
C ILE A 542 9.26 21.78 20.67
N ASP A 543 8.44 22.54 21.38
CA ASP A 543 7.30 22.03 22.15
C ASP A 543 6.24 21.36 21.25
N GLU A 544 5.96 21.92 20.07
CA GLU A 544 5.07 21.27 19.10
C GLU A 544 5.65 19.94 18.59
N LEU A 545 6.97 19.86 18.39
CA LEU A 545 7.65 18.64 17.96
C LEU A 545 7.68 17.58 19.07
N GLN A 546 7.99 17.98 20.30
CA GLN A 546 8.00 17.10 21.48
C GLN A 546 6.61 16.49 21.71
N LYS A 547 5.56 17.30 21.67
CA LYS A 547 4.16 16.82 21.79
C LYS A 547 3.79 15.83 20.70
N PHE A 548 4.27 16.03 19.48
CA PHE A 548 4.05 15.08 18.39
C PHE A 548 4.70 13.73 18.69
N PHE A 549 5.98 13.69 19.05
CA PHE A 549 6.67 12.42 19.37
C PHE A 549 6.09 11.73 20.61
N ALA A 550 5.68 12.49 21.63
CA ALA A 550 5.02 11.94 22.81
C ALA A 550 3.67 11.26 22.49
N GLY A 551 2.96 11.73 21.46
CA GLY A 551 1.68 11.18 21.01
C GLY A 551 1.76 10.12 19.90
N THR A 552 2.92 9.96 19.26
CA THR A 552 3.07 9.11 18.06
C THR A 552 3.59 7.73 18.44
N LYS A 553 2.90 6.67 17.99
CA LYS A 553 3.26 5.27 18.35
C LYS A 553 4.33 4.65 17.46
N SER A 554 4.33 4.95 16.17
CA SER A 554 5.27 4.34 15.21
C SER A 554 5.66 5.39 14.16
N LEU A 555 6.95 5.68 14.10
CA LEU A 555 7.57 6.60 13.16
C LEU A 555 9.05 6.25 13.04
N TYR A 556 9.62 6.38 11.85
CA TYR A 556 11.06 6.24 11.66
C TYR A 556 11.69 7.59 11.33
N VAL A 557 12.66 7.99 12.14
CA VAL A 557 13.56 9.12 11.86
C VAL A 557 14.82 8.56 11.22
N CYS A 558 15.11 8.98 9.99
CA CYS A 558 16.28 8.49 9.26
C CYS A 558 17.58 8.88 9.97
N LYS A 559 18.64 8.13 9.69
CA LYS A 559 19.97 8.30 10.31
C LYS A 559 20.47 9.74 10.34
N ASN A 560 20.34 10.46 9.23
CA ASN A 560 20.88 11.81 9.11
C ASN A 560 20.12 12.80 10.00
N SER A 561 18.79 12.77 9.97
CA SER A 561 17.94 13.60 10.83
C SER A 561 18.11 13.24 12.31
N TYR A 562 18.30 11.95 12.60
CA TYR A 562 18.56 11.49 13.96
C TYR A 562 19.90 12.01 14.49
N LYS A 563 20.97 11.95 13.69
CA LYS A 563 22.26 12.56 14.03
C LYS A 563 22.15 14.08 14.20
N ALA A 564 21.39 14.76 13.34
CA ALA A 564 21.20 16.20 13.41
C ALA A 564 20.55 16.63 14.74
N LEU A 565 19.58 15.87 15.25
CA LEU A 565 18.96 16.11 16.57
C LEU A 565 19.97 16.03 17.72
N TYR A 566 20.84 15.02 17.76
CA TYR A 566 21.85 14.94 18.82
C TYR A 566 22.94 16.00 18.67
N PHE A 567 23.39 16.24 17.44
CA PHE A 567 24.40 17.26 17.16
C PHE A 567 23.93 18.65 17.59
N ASN A 568 22.72 19.05 17.18
CA ASN A 568 22.17 20.35 17.54
C ASN A 568 21.90 20.48 19.04
N LEU A 569 21.51 19.40 19.74
CA LEU A 569 21.41 19.42 21.19
C LEU A 569 22.77 19.68 21.86
N ALA A 570 23.84 19.03 21.39
CA ALA A 570 25.18 19.25 21.93
C ALA A 570 25.63 20.71 21.74
N GLU A 571 25.41 21.29 20.56
CA GLU A 571 25.73 22.70 20.30
C GLU A 571 24.91 23.65 21.18
N LEU A 572 23.61 23.36 21.35
CA LEU A 572 22.75 24.13 22.25
C LEU A 572 23.22 24.06 23.72
N MET A 573 23.62 22.87 24.18
CA MET A 573 24.15 22.67 25.53
C MET A 573 25.45 23.44 25.77
N VAL A 574 26.36 23.53 24.79
CA VAL A 574 27.59 24.34 24.89
C VAL A 574 27.26 25.83 25.13
N LYS A 575 26.11 26.30 24.66
CA LYS A 575 25.66 27.71 24.75
C LYS A 575 24.69 27.95 25.92
N THR A 576 24.52 26.99 26.82
CA THR A 576 23.56 27.07 27.92
C THR A 576 24.25 26.84 29.25
N ASP A 577 24.14 27.81 30.17
CA ASP A 577 24.63 27.66 31.53
C ASP A 577 23.61 26.85 32.36
N MET A 578 23.97 25.63 32.71
CA MET A 578 23.01 24.70 33.31
C MET A 578 23.28 24.47 34.81
N ASN A 579 22.25 24.68 35.62
CA ASN A 579 22.30 24.38 37.05
C ASN A 579 22.26 22.86 37.31
N LYS A 580 22.58 22.45 38.54
CA LYS A 580 22.65 21.04 38.95
C LYS A 580 21.31 20.29 38.79
N SER A 581 20.18 20.94 39.06
CA SER A 581 18.85 20.33 38.95
C SER A 581 18.51 20.00 37.49
N ASN A 582 18.73 20.96 36.59
CA ASN A 582 18.50 20.80 35.15
C ASN A 582 19.47 19.78 34.55
N PHE A 583 20.71 19.72 35.05
CA PHE A 583 21.63 18.64 34.71
C PHE A 583 21.09 17.27 35.03
N HIS A 584 20.59 17.05 36.25
CA HIS A 584 20.01 15.77 36.61
C HIS A 584 18.80 15.42 35.73
N TYR A 585 17.97 16.40 35.37
CA TYR A 585 16.83 16.20 34.48
C TYR A 585 17.26 15.78 33.06
N VAL A 586 18.13 16.56 32.41
CA VAL A 586 18.66 16.27 31.07
C VAL A 586 19.40 14.92 31.07
N LYS A 587 20.20 14.65 32.10
CA LYS A 587 20.92 13.38 32.26
C LYS A 587 19.96 12.20 32.42
N SER A 588 18.85 12.37 33.12
CA SER A 588 17.83 11.33 33.29
C SER A 588 17.11 11.01 31.98
N ASN A 589 16.83 12.01 31.15
CA ASN A 589 16.23 11.80 29.82
C ASN A 589 17.21 11.14 28.82
N LEU A 590 18.51 11.28 29.06
CA LEU A 590 19.59 10.69 28.25
C LEU A 590 20.38 9.62 29.05
N ASN A 591 19.67 8.85 29.89
CA ASN A 591 20.29 7.94 30.86
C ASN A 591 21.10 6.79 30.22
N TYR A 592 20.83 6.46 28.96
CA TYR A 592 21.56 5.46 28.19
C TYR A 592 22.94 5.95 27.71
N LEU A 593 23.23 7.25 27.81
CA LEU A 593 24.58 7.79 27.58
C LEU A 593 25.37 7.76 28.89
N VAL A 594 26.66 7.44 28.84
CA VAL A 594 27.53 7.35 30.03
C VAL A 594 28.19 8.70 30.30
N ALA A 595 27.79 9.40 31.36
CA ALA A 595 28.39 10.70 31.72
C ALA A 595 28.21 11.01 33.22
N THR A 596 29.19 11.67 33.81
CA THR A 596 29.25 11.99 35.25
C THR A 596 28.92 13.45 35.56
N ASP A 597 29.08 14.33 34.57
CA ASP A 597 28.91 15.77 34.65
C ASP A 597 28.42 16.33 33.31
N TYR A 598 28.19 17.65 33.26
CA TYR A 598 27.64 18.29 32.07
C TYR A 598 28.56 18.23 30.84
N GLN A 599 29.87 18.40 31.04
CA GLN A 599 30.82 18.41 29.93
C GLN A 599 31.04 17.02 29.36
N SER A 600 31.16 16.01 30.24
CA SER A 600 31.19 14.61 29.81
C SER A 600 29.91 14.23 29.07
N LEU A 601 28.74 14.75 29.45
CA LEU A 601 27.49 14.47 28.72
C LEU A 601 27.49 15.04 27.29
N ILE A 602 28.00 16.26 27.09
CA ILE A 602 28.17 16.85 25.76
C ILE A 602 29.11 15.98 24.89
N ILE A 603 30.21 15.49 25.47
CA ILE A 603 31.15 14.59 24.78
C ILE A 603 30.46 13.28 24.39
N SER A 604 29.74 12.64 25.32
CA SER A 604 29.01 11.40 25.04
C SER A 604 27.95 11.55 23.95
N ILE A 605 27.27 12.70 23.89
CA ILE A 605 26.32 13.01 22.81
C ILE A 605 27.05 13.06 21.46
N ARG A 606 28.21 13.73 21.39
CA ARG A 606 29.00 13.83 20.16
C ARG A 606 29.59 12.48 19.74
N GLU A 607 30.06 11.67 20.67
CA GLU A 607 30.52 10.30 20.42
C GLU A 607 29.38 9.43 19.89
N PHE A 608 28.19 9.50 20.51
CA PHE A 608 26.99 8.81 20.04
C PHE A 608 26.67 9.16 18.57
N VAL A 609 26.75 10.44 18.18
CA VAL A 609 26.54 10.86 16.78
C VAL A 609 27.50 10.16 15.81
N LEU A 610 28.75 9.90 16.20
CA LEU A 610 29.73 9.20 15.38
C LEU A 610 29.42 7.71 15.26
N GLU A 611 28.99 7.08 16.36
CA GLU A 611 28.74 5.63 16.44
C GLU A 611 27.41 5.19 15.83
N VAL A 612 26.41 6.07 15.78
CA VAL A 612 25.07 5.77 15.24
C VAL A 612 25.15 5.24 13.80
N LYS A 613 24.74 3.98 13.62
CA LYS A 613 24.70 3.29 12.33
C LYS A 613 23.36 3.45 11.62
N ASN A 614 22.26 3.43 12.36
CA ASN A 614 20.88 3.41 11.85
C ASN A 614 20.09 4.66 12.28
N GLY A 615 18.85 4.77 11.81
CA GLY A 615 17.88 5.75 12.31
C GLY A 615 17.29 5.37 13.66
N CYS A 616 16.12 5.90 13.98
CA CYS A 616 15.41 5.62 15.23
C CYS A 616 13.92 5.42 15.00
N THR A 617 13.37 4.33 15.55
CA THR A 617 11.93 4.04 15.61
C THR A 617 11.32 4.34 16.98
N ASN A 618 12.16 4.56 18.00
CA ASN A 618 11.73 4.77 19.38
C ASN A 618 11.27 6.23 19.60
N THR A 619 9.96 6.47 19.47
CA THR A 619 9.38 7.80 19.64
C THR A 619 9.50 8.34 21.06
N PHE A 620 9.55 7.48 22.08
CA PHE A 620 9.79 7.88 23.47
C PHE A 620 11.21 8.42 23.67
N GLN A 621 12.21 7.81 23.04
CA GLN A 621 13.58 8.32 23.07
C GLN A 621 13.68 9.71 22.41
N LEU A 622 12.95 9.92 21.31
CA LEU A 622 12.88 11.21 20.63
C LEU A 622 12.14 12.27 21.46
N ASP A 623 11.05 11.89 22.15
CA ASP A 623 10.38 12.74 23.15
C ASP A 623 11.38 13.18 24.24
N CYS A 624 12.06 12.25 24.89
CA CYS A 624 13.07 12.53 25.91
C CYS A 624 14.17 13.48 25.40
N LEU A 625 14.65 13.28 24.16
CA LEU A 625 15.64 14.14 23.54
C LEU A 625 15.13 15.58 23.38
N LEU A 626 13.88 15.76 22.92
CA LEU A 626 13.28 17.08 22.73
C LEU A 626 12.94 17.77 24.06
N ARG A 627 12.69 17.03 25.14
CA ARG A 627 12.60 17.59 26.49
C ARG A 627 13.94 18.18 26.96
N CYS A 628 15.07 17.63 26.51
CA CYS A 628 16.38 18.23 26.78
C CYS A 628 16.54 19.57 26.06
N TYR A 629 16.08 19.70 24.80
CA TYR A 629 16.03 20.99 24.11
C TYR A 629 15.16 22.00 24.87
N GLN A 630 13.97 21.59 25.33
CA GLN A 630 13.10 22.46 26.12
C GLN A 630 13.79 22.95 27.39
N SER A 631 14.48 22.05 28.11
CA SER A 631 15.24 22.40 29.32
C SER A 631 16.37 23.40 29.03
N CYS A 632 17.03 23.32 27.87
CA CYS A 632 18.04 24.28 27.50
C CYS A 632 17.44 25.65 27.12
N LEU A 633 16.28 25.67 26.45
CA LEU A 633 15.65 26.91 25.94
C LEU A 633 14.73 27.63 26.93
N GLN A 634 14.25 26.95 27.99
CA GLN A 634 13.31 27.53 28.96
C GLN A 634 13.94 28.56 29.90
N ASP A 635 15.23 28.42 30.19
CA ASP A 635 15.92 29.28 31.15
C ASP A 635 16.59 30.47 30.45
N GLU A 636 16.65 31.63 31.12
CA GLU A 636 17.38 32.83 30.66
C GLU A 636 18.91 32.62 30.55
N ASN A 637 19.37 31.38 30.76
CA ASN A 637 20.77 30.96 30.73
C ASN A 637 21.24 30.47 29.35
N CYS A 638 20.35 30.46 28.35
CA CYS A 638 20.70 30.12 26.98
C CYS A 638 21.11 31.38 26.20
N HIS A 639 22.31 31.37 25.64
CA HIS A 639 22.93 32.55 25.01
C HIS A 639 22.99 32.48 23.48
N ILE A 640 22.12 31.68 22.85
CA ILE A 640 22.07 31.55 21.39
C ILE A 640 21.48 32.81 20.74
N ASN A 641 22.04 33.22 19.59
CA ASN A 641 21.55 34.35 18.81
C ASN A 641 20.58 33.93 17.69
N THR A 642 19.96 34.90 17.02
CA THR A 642 18.99 34.65 15.94
C THR A 642 19.55 33.82 14.77
N VAL A 643 20.83 33.95 14.43
CA VAL A 643 21.47 33.16 13.36
C VAL A 643 21.60 31.70 13.78
N GLU A 644 22.03 31.46 15.01
CA GLU A 644 22.15 30.11 15.59
C GLU A 644 20.77 29.43 15.72
N ILE A 645 19.73 30.17 16.12
CA ILE A 645 18.34 29.68 16.15
C ILE A 645 17.89 29.23 14.75
N LYS A 646 18.12 30.07 13.74
CA LYS A 646 17.72 29.74 12.35
C LYS A 646 18.50 28.54 11.81
N ALA A 647 19.80 28.45 12.09
CA ALA A 647 20.62 27.31 11.70
C ALA A 647 20.11 26.01 12.35
N MET A 648 19.85 26.03 13.66
CA MET A 648 19.30 24.89 14.38
C MET A 648 17.96 24.44 13.81
N LEU A 649 17.02 25.37 13.59
CA LEU A 649 15.70 25.03 13.04
C LEU A 649 15.78 24.54 11.59
N LEU A 650 16.74 25.04 10.80
CA LEU A 650 17.00 24.56 9.44
C LEU A 650 17.53 23.12 9.45
N ASP A 651 18.47 22.79 10.33
CA ASP A 651 18.98 21.42 10.49
C ASP A 651 17.89 20.44 10.93
N LEU A 652 16.93 20.93 11.74
CA LEU A 652 15.78 20.15 12.20
C LEU A 652 14.62 20.12 11.19
N SER A 653 14.68 20.88 10.09
CA SER A 653 13.62 20.94 9.07
C SER A 653 13.15 19.57 8.55
N PRO A 654 14.02 18.57 8.31
CA PRO A 654 13.55 17.27 7.83
C PRO A 654 12.67 16.52 8.85
N VAL A 655 12.89 16.77 10.16
CA VAL A 655 12.07 16.18 11.23
C VAL A 655 10.70 16.86 11.28
N PHE A 656 10.63 18.17 11.01
CA PHE A 656 9.36 18.89 10.88
C PHE A 656 8.58 18.46 9.63
N GLU A 657 9.25 18.23 8.50
CA GLU A 657 8.64 17.69 7.28
C GLU A 657 8.03 16.32 7.55
N LEU A 658 8.77 15.43 8.23
CA LEU A 658 8.28 14.12 8.65
C LEU A 658 7.04 14.24 9.57
N MET A 659 7.03 15.17 10.53
CA MET A 659 5.87 15.43 11.37
C MET A 659 4.65 15.90 10.55
N ASN A 660 4.86 16.82 9.62
CA ASN A 660 3.78 17.36 8.78
C ASN A 660 3.20 16.29 7.85
N GLU A 661 4.06 15.49 7.24
CA GLU A 661 3.67 14.32 6.45
C GLU A 661 2.86 13.34 7.31
N ARG A 662 3.34 13.01 8.51
CA ARG A 662 2.64 12.09 9.40
C ARG A 662 1.26 12.60 9.77
N ARG A 663 1.15 13.88 10.17
CA ARG A 663 -0.13 14.53 10.47
C ARG A 663 -1.06 14.52 9.26
N LEU A 664 -0.54 14.75 8.06
CA LEU A 664 -1.34 14.69 6.82
C LEU A 664 -1.93 13.29 6.63
N LEU A 665 -1.12 12.24 6.75
CA LEU A 665 -1.57 10.85 6.61
C LEU A 665 -2.59 10.47 7.70
N GLU A 666 -2.38 10.88 8.95
CA GLU A 666 -3.32 10.66 10.06
C GLU A 666 -4.65 11.37 9.81
N ARG A 667 -4.62 12.63 9.35
CA ARG A 667 -5.85 13.34 8.93
C ARG A 667 -6.59 12.57 7.84
N GLN A 668 -5.90 12.01 6.86
CA GLN A 668 -6.58 11.24 5.80
C GLN A 668 -7.14 9.91 6.31
N LEU A 669 -6.47 9.28 7.27
CA LEU A 669 -6.94 8.05 7.90
C LEU A 669 -8.26 8.29 8.67
N GLU A 670 -8.42 9.43 9.33
CA GLU A 670 -9.66 9.80 10.04
C GLU A 670 -10.84 10.08 9.08
N LYS A 671 -10.57 10.28 7.78
CA LYS A 671 -11.60 10.46 6.74
C LYS A 671 -12.11 9.14 6.15
N LEU A 672 -11.42 8.02 6.39
CA LEU A 672 -11.80 6.66 5.97
C LEU A 672 -12.67 5.98 7.05
#